data_AF-A0A2T6KC15-F1
#
_entry.id   AF-A0A2T6KC15-F1
#
_cell.length_a   1.000
_cell.length_b   1.000
_cell.length_c   1.000
_cell.angle_alpha   90.00
_cell.angle_beta   90.00
_cell.angle_gamma   90.00
#
_symmetry.space_group_name_H-M   'P 1'
#
loop_
_entity.id
_entity.type
_entity.pdbx_description
1 polymer ?
#
loop_
_entity_poly.entity_id
_entity_poly.type
_entity_poly.pdbx_seq_one_letter_code
_entity_poly.pdbx_strand_id
1 'polypeptide(L)'
;MRIVDRYPATGFLNGARTLTVRSLPPGAQVTSFRLIVTPIADDSGAIGPAVETLSFDAGADVAVDPDDPTRQTGVSRTAGTGPPRWTEVAFNGFRTLSHVAGANLQNALLQVDVGGLFVAVDDNGTIPVQGAAYALSSNDTDLPGLSVRRMRLVAPNDGAAAPVVQTVSLRAVASNLTVAIGDQPAVWARPGDVTDAVQTGELAEFVQAALAGAKIENGFATLPLTIKTDTTARLAIEVAAEFDETAMGLPNGLPEVTLDYAHDATADAGDNLLAIAAPDGMELDPSRTRVEIAGTFEGSEISFGPLADRNPAASLALPEGHAAAAPVAVTVETVANAVDLLLSTQVRNASIQVDLREDFDGKPGDVSLLTKRASGALDVSRYAMAHWLSVALGQSITLAPTDPATGKPRIWVVVQAVAGTLDWHLNSADAATAQMQTSDNGGLSWRPARVQLVGGALAPGLRLRRASPVFRVPVRVEIGRGTAASELALDQFQPLGRVEFALDSNAVAGAVNTALSAQRATACPRGEQLRNGGFADRDDGEVYRPQDWTVSDGTLGRQFFTVMGMSTTETVRLIQVGDQEGPAQAVSQVIPVSPGCPYRLTFRGFTTHRDTRIELIWHGAECSVARVDTLDPPAPLFVDDPGHTSAFLATSPLRTIPAASLDTTAPEGADQVEVRVIAEGGSRIFTDVVSLTGGPAGIVNPDFRQFVMSGSDVEGLQGWANSPVEVTEENGYSGNVTLEGLTLTNLNPQGEPLILSQRIPVAAGAPFAAGLEGRVPTAHRNGPAPGFGAIWLDDAGTATGTPLAASVAAQGSEVTRLAATVPDGVAQAEIRIEIPSGAALTLLAVATETQAPLQVPVSFLSEAPGRLTVRDFTLGFRPAPAPPPPTFSTTPCAPTPADRAAGDVCEPDPCCGTDEKHAAPTTTVSALSATSVIDSLSQATIHIARAATPVRSLVHNLPLVSATARMAAITARRTLAGAGRRTLSGTLRERIGAGSGPNRPVADVNGVGDVRRAELATLGISTVHDLARADPDALVRQLAYSRRMARDLVARALKLSEAEPRS
;
A
#
# COMPACT_ATOMS: atom_id res chain seq x y z
N MET A 1 -1.95 4.01 -4.45
CA MET A 1 -1.77 2.58 -4.10
C MET A 1 -0.93 1.90 -5.14
N ARG A 2 -0.26 0.79 -4.80
CA ARG A 2 0.49 -0.04 -5.74
C ARG A 2 0.01 -1.48 -5.64
N ILE A 3 -0.27 -2.09 -6.78
CA ILE A 3 -0.55 -3.51 -6.91
C ILE A 3 0.52 -4.16 -7.78
N VAL A 4 0.82 -5.41 -7.45
CA VAL A 4 1.70 -6.28 -8.25
C VAL A 4 0.98 -7.61 -8.41
N ASP A 5 0.61 -7.95 -9.64
CA ASP A 5 0.07 -9.26 -9.99
C ASP A 5 1.13 -10.06 -10.74
N ARG A 6 1.31 -11.32 -10.36
CA ARG A 6 2.28 -12.22 -10.97
C ARG A 6 1.57 -13.35 -11.71
N TYR A 7 1.97 -13.53 -12.96
CA TYR A 7 1.51 -14.59 -13.84
C TYR A 7 2.71 -15.47 -14.16
N PRO A 8 2.84 -16.64 -13.52
CA PRO A 8 3.98 -17.51 -13.75
C PRO A 8 4.00 -18.01 -15.20
N ALA A 9 5.17 -18.48 -15.62
CA ALA A 9 5.37 -19.10 -16.92
C ALA A 9 4.70 -20.47 -16.99
N THR A 10 3.38 -20.47 -17.16
CA THR A 10 2.59 -21.69 -17.22
C THR A 10 2.66 -22.29 -18.63
N GLY A 11 3.64 -23.16 -18.86
CA GLY A 11 3.84 -23.84 -20.15
C GLY A 11 4.28 -22.92 -21.27
N PHE A 12 4.32 -23.46 -22.49
CA PHE A 12 4.74 -22.72 -23.69
C PHE A 12 3.60 -21.88 -24.28
N LEU A 13 3.88 -20.60 -24.48
CA LEU A 13 3.08 -19.67 -25.27
C LEU A 13 3.44 -19.83 -26.75
N ASN A 14 2.46 -20.17 -27.59
CA ASN A 14 2.59 -20.18 -29.05
C ASN A 14 1.49 -19.29 -29.64
N GLY A 15 1.85 -18.11 -30.14
CA GLY A 15 0.88 -17.11 -30.59
C GLY A 15 0.46 -16.17 -29.46
N ALA A 16 -0.84 -16.12 -29.14
CA ALA A 16 -1.41 -15.17 -28.18
C ALA A 16 -1.93 -15.87 -26.91
N ARG A 17 -1.76 -15.22 -25.76
CA ARG A 17 -2.33 -15.60 -24.46
C ARG A 17 -2.98 -14.38 -23.84
N THR A 18 -4.23 -14.53 -23.42
CA THR A 18 -4.95 -13.50 -22.68
C THR A 18 -4.84 -13.79 -21.20
N LEU A 19 -4.21 -12.88 -20.46
CA LEU A 19 -4.24 -12.79 -19.02
C LEU A 19 -5.44 -11.96 -18.58
N THR A 20 -5.85 -12.09 -17.33
CA THR A 20 -6.92 -11.27 -16.77
C THR A 20 -6.43 -10.63 -15.48
N VAL A 21 -6.30 -9.31 -15.49
CA VAL A 21 -5.97 -8.50 -14.31
C VAL A 21 -7.26 -8.27 -13.53
N ARG A 22 -7.27 -8.63 -12.25
CA ARG A 22 -8.46 -8.66 -11.36
C ARG A 22 -8.21 -7.95 -10.03
N SER A 23 -7.34 -6.95 -10.04
CA SER A 23 -6.79 -6.30 -8.84
C SER A 23 -7.04 -4.80 -8.77
N LEU A 24 -7.56 -4.20 -9.83
CA LEU A 24 -7.91 -2.77 -9.87
C LEU A 24 -9.35 -2.58 -9.38
N PRO A 25 -9.61 -1.74 -8.37
CA PRO A 25 -10.97 -1.52 -7.88
C PRO A 25 -11.81 -0.71 -8.91
N PRO A 26 -13.16 -0.81 -8.85
CA PRO A 26 -14.05 0.00 -9.66
C PRO A 26 -13.78 1.49 -9.47
N GLY A 27 -13.67 2.23 -10.57
CA GLY A 27 -13.41 3.67 -10.52
C GLY A 27 -11.96 4.07 -10.19
N ALA A 28 -11.04 3.11 -10.07
CA ALA A 28 -9.61 3.39 -9.89
C ALA A 28 -9.10 4.37 -10.97
N GLN A 29 -8.38 5.40 -10.53
CA GLN A 29 -7.63 6.29 -11.42
C GLN A 29 -6.20 5.79 -11.52
N VAL A 30 -5.87 5.09 -12.60
CA VAL A 30 -4.55 4.48 -12.79
C VAL A 30 -3.55 5.57 -13.16
N THR A 31 -2.52 5.74 -12.32
CA THR A 31 -1.43 6.70 -12.52
C THR A 31 -0.18 6.08 -13.11
N SER A 32 0.05 4.79 -12.85
CA SER A 32 1.09 4.01 -13.51
C SER A 32 0.60 2.60 -13.79
N PHE A 33 0.99 2.04 -14.93
CA PHE A 33 0.75 0.65 -15.30
C PHE A 33 1.89 0.17 -16.19
N ARG A 34 2.64 -0.82 -15.70
CA ARG A 34 3.81 -1.37 -16.38
C ARG A 34 3.78 -2.88 -16.30
N LEU A 35 4.37 -3.50 -17.32
CA LEU A 35 4.55 -4.94 -17.38
C LEU A 35 6.04 -5.26 -17.40
N ILE A 36 6.42 -6.30 -16.70
CA ILE A 36 7.74 -6.93 -16.83
C ILE A 36 7.49 -8.31 -17.42
N VAL A 37 8.00 -8.54 -18.61
CA VAL A 37 7.91 -9.83 -19.30
C VAL A 37 9.26 -10.51 -19.23
N THR A 38 9.32 -11.63 -18.53
CA THR A 38 10.55 -12.38 -18.27
C THR A 38 10.51 -13.72 -19.01
N PRO A 39 11.45 -13.99 -19.93
CA PRO A 39 11.60 -15.31 -20.52
C PRO A 39 12.14 -16.28 -19.47
N ILE A 40 11.49 -17.42 -19.33
CA ILE A 40 11.83 -18.44 -18.34
C ILE A 40 12.36 -19.68 -19.06
N ALA A 41 13.57 -20.12 -18.72
CA ALA A 41 14.25 -21.22 -19.38
C ALA A 41 13.61 -22.58 -19.09
N ASP A 42 13.17 -22.79 -17.85
CA ASP A 42 12.64 -24.05 -17.35
C ASP A 42 11.74 -23.84 -16.12
N ASP A 43 11.23 -24.93 -15.54
CA ASP A 43 10.38 -24.87 -14.35
C ASP A 43 11.15 -24.51 -13.06
N SER A 44 12.44 -24.17 -13.13
CA SER A 44 13.17 -23.57 -12.02
C SER A 44 12.96 -22.06 -11.91
N GLY A 45 12.37 -21.43 -12.94
CA GLY A 45 12.25 -19.97 -13.00
C GLY A 45 13.54 -19.28 -13.47
N ALA A 46 14.55 -20.05 -13.89
CA ALA A 46 15.79 -19.49 -14.43
C ALA A 46 15.48 -18.56 -15.61
N ILE A 47 16.03 -17.35 -15.60
CA ILE A 47 15.84 -16.40 -16.69
C ILE A 47 16.63 -16.89 -17.90
N GLY A 48 15.95 -17.00 -19.04
CA GLY A 48 16.60 -17.38 -20.28
C GLY A 48 15.65 -17.99 -21.32
N PRO A 49 16.20 -18.38 -22.47
CA PRO A 49 15.43 -19.03 -23.51
C PRO A 49 14.98 -20.41 -23.07
N ALA A 50 13.69 -20.71 -23.25
CA ALA A 50 13.14 -22.00 -22.87
C ALA A 50 13.64 -23.12 -23.79
N VAL A 51 13.68 -24.34 -23.29
CA VAL A 51 13.97 -25.53 -24.09
C VAL A 51 12.70 -26.39 -24.19
N GLU A 52 12.08 -26.39 -25.37
CA GLU A 52 10.94 -27.26 -25.69
C GLU A 52 11.48 -28.61 -26.16
N THR A 53 11.19 -29.70 -25.45
CA THR A 53 11.61 -31.04 -25.87
C THR A 53 10.43 -31.76 -26.52
N LEU A 54 10.59 -32.13 -27.78
CA LEU A 54 9.63 -32.93 -28.53
C LEU A 54 10.02 -34.40 -28.45
N SER A 55 9.07 -35.26 -28.08
CA SER A 55 9.30 -36.71 -28.01
C SER A 55 8.52 -37.44 -29.10
N PHE A 56 9.14 -38.47 -29.69
CA PHE A 56 8.52 -39.35 -30.68
C PHE A 56 8.51 -40.77 -30.15
N ASP A 57 7.31 -41.28 -29.85
CA ASP A 57 7.14 -42.68 -29.45
C ASP A 57 7.65 -43.64 -30.54
N ALA A 58 7.99 -44.85 -30.10
CA ALA A 58 8.47 -45.91 -30.99
C ALA A 58 7.42 -46.19 -32.08
N GLY A 59 7.75 -45.88 -33.33
CA GLY A 59 6.86 -46.07 -34.48
C GLY A 59 5.82 -44.96 -34.71
N ALA A 60 5.78 -43.90 -33.90
CA ALA A 60 4.88 -42.77 -34.12
C ALA A 60 5.48 -41.75 -35.10
N ASP A 61 4.69 -41.27 -36.05
CA ASP A 61 5.13 -40.26 -37.03
C ASP A 61 4.82 -38.81 -36.57
N VAL A 62 4.25 -38.63 -35.37
CA VAL A 62 3.87 -37.33 -34.82
C VAL A 62 4.50 -37.19 -33.43
N ALA A 63 5.08 -36.02 -33.15
CA ALA A 63 5.66 -35.73 -31.85
C ALA A 63 4.57 -35.40 -30.83
N VAL A 64 4.72 -35.96 -29.62
CA VAL A 64 3.91 -35.64 -28.45
C VAL A 64 4.69 -34.70 -27.53
N ASP A 65 3.97 -33.83 -26.84
CA ASP A 65 4.53 -33.02 -25.76
C ASP A 65 4.77 -33.95 -24.55
N PRO A 66 5.99 -34.07 -24.01
CA PRO A 66 6.24 -34.92 -22.85
C PRO A 66 5.50 -34.45 -21.60
N ASP A 67 5.19 -33.15 -21.50
CA ASP A 67 4.43 -32.58 -20.37
C ASP A 67 2.92 -32.81 -20.52
N ASP A 68 2.45 -33.04 -21.76
CA ASP A 68 1.05 -33.37 -22.08
C ASP A 68 0.99 -34.33 -23.28
N PRO A 69 1.12 -35.65 -23.05
CA PRO A 69 1.17 -36.63 -24.14
C PRO A 69 -0.13 -36.70 -24.96
N THR A 70 -1.22 -36.08 -24.49
CA THR A 70 -2.47 -35.97 -25.27
C THR A 70 -2.40 -34.89 -26.34
N ARG A 71 -1.43 -33.98 -26.25
CA ARG A 71 -1.24 -32.86 -27.16
C ARG A 71 -0.30 -33.23 -28.31
N GLN A 72 -0.88 -33.41 -29.49
CA GLN A 72 -0.10 -33.46 -30.72
C GLN A 72 0.47 -32.08 -31.02
N THR A 73 1.79 -32.00 -31.17
CA THR A 73 2.51 -30.72 -31.37
C THR A 73 2.40 -30.20 -32.81
N GLY A 74 1.85 -31.00 -33.72
CA GLY A 74 1.84 -30.74 -35.16
C GLY A 74 3.21 -30.91 -35.82
N VAL A 75 4.19 -31.45 -35.09
CA VAL A 75 5.51 -31.81 -35.61
C VAL A 75 5.46 -33.26 -36.10
N SER A 76 5.90 -33.51 -37.33
CA SER A 76 5.93 -34.85 -37.90
C SER A 76 7.35 -35.35 -38.15
N ARG A 77 7.52 -36.66 -38.01
CA ARG A 77 8.75 -37.39 -38.33
C ARG A 77 8.45 -38.33 -39.49
N THR A 78 9.23 -38.22 -40.57
CA THR A 78 9.11 -39.08 -41.74
C THR A 78 10.45 -39.78 -41.99
N ALA A 79 10.45 -41.10 -42.15
CA ALA A 79 11.65 -41.85 -42.53
C ALA A 79 11.67 -42.16 -44.03
N GLY A 80 12.78 -41.86 -44.70
CA GLY A 80 13.03 -42.21 -46.09
C GLY A 80 13.62 -43.62 -46.25
N THR A 81 13.08 -44.39 -47.19
CA THR A 81 13.48 -45.80 -47.42
C THR A 81 14.57 -45.98 -48.49
N GLY A 82 14.81 -44.97 -49.34
CA GLY A 82 15.84 -45.01 -50.38
C GLY A 82 17.25 -44.71 -49.86
N PRO A 83 18.32 -45.20 -50.52
CA PRO A 83 19.71 -44.82 -50.21
C PRO A 83 20.04 -43.40 -50.76
N PRO A 84 20.70 -42.53 -49.97
CA PRO A 84 21.02 -42.72 -48.56
C PRO A 84 19.76 -42.61 -47.70
N ARG A 85 19.64 -43.48 -46.68
CA ARG A 85 18.49 -43.47 -45.76
C ARG A 85 18.49 -42.20 -44.92
N TRP A 86 17.30 -41.69 -44.58
CA TRP A 86 17.18 -40.43 -43.86
C TRP A 86 15.94 -40.38 -42.95
N THR A 87 15.96 -39.45 -42.00
CA THR A 87 14.81 -39.07 -41.17
C THR A 87 14.62 -37.58 -41.24
N GLU A 88 13.42 -37.14 -41.62
CA GLU A 88 13.01 -35.75 -41.66
C GLU A 88 12.11 -35.46 -40.47
N VAL A 89 12.35 -34.32 -39.82
CA VAL A 89 11.45 -33.75 -38.82
C VAL A 89 10.93 -32.43 -39.36
N ALA A 90 9.61 -32.32 -39.51
CA ALA A 90 8.94 -31.13 -40.01
C ALA A 90 8.21 -30.41 -38.88
N PHE A 91 8.54 -29.14 -38.68
CA PHE A 91 8.01 -28.31 -37.60
C PHE A 91 6.85 -27.43 -38.09
N ASN A 92 5.95 -27.07 -37.16
CA ASN A 92 4.88 -26.12 -37.43
C ASN A 92 5.38 -24.66 -37.31
N GLY A 93 6.13 -24.22 -38.33
CA GLY A 93 6.79 -22.92 -38.39
C GLY A 93 8.30 -23.01 -38.22
N PHE A 94 8.99 -21.87 -38.15
CA PHE A 94 10.42 -21.85 -37.85
C PHE A 94 10.65 -22.21 -36.38
N ARG A 95 11.64 -23.06 -36.11
CA ARG A 95 12.09 -23.46 -34.78
C ARG A 95 13.60 -23.49 -34.71
N THR A 96 14.17 -23.02 -33.61
CA THR A 96 15.61 -23.02 -33.40
C THR A 96 16.02 -24.35 -32.78
N LEU A 97 16.75 -25.18 -33.51
CA LEU A 97 17.23 -26.46 -33.03
C LEU A 97 18.27 -26.25 -31.92
N SER A 98 18.25 -27.03 -30.85
CA SER A 98 19.32 -27.01 -29.84
C SER A 98 19.93 -28.37 -29.60
N HIS A 99 19.14 -29.44 -29.70
CA HIS A 99 19.61 -30.78 -29.34
C HIS A 99 18.81 -31.86 -30.07
N VAL A 100 19.41 -33.02 -30.31
CA VAL A 100 18.72 -34.21 -30.83
C VAL A 100 19.27 -35.48 -30.21
N ALA A 101 18.37 -36.41 -29.85
CA ALA A 101 18.74 -37.73 -29.39
C ALA A 101 17.92 -38.84 -30.06
N GLY A 102 18.50 -40.03 -30.13
CA GLY A 102 17.86 -41.20 -30.73
C GLY A 102 18.81 -42.35 -31.04
N ALA A 103 18.60 -43.04 -32.15
CA ALA A 103 19.43 -44.18 -32.56
C ALA A 103 19.97 -44.01 -33.98
N ASN A 104 21.13 -44.59 -34.26
CA ASN A 104 21.83 -44.50 -35.56
C ASN A 104 22.06 -43.05 -36.02
N LEU A 105 22.26 -42.12 -35.07
CA LEU A 105 22.53 -40.71 -35.39
C LEU A 105 24.04 -40.43 -35.52
N GLN A 106 24.89 -41.26 -34.93
CA GLN A 106 26.34 -41.07 -35.01
C GLN A 106 26.82 -41.02 -36.48
N ASN A 107 27.54 -39.96 -36.82
CA ASN A 107 27.98 -39.57 -38.17
C ASN A 107 26.88 -39.26 -39.18
N ALA A 108 25.60 -39.20 -38.76
CA ALA A 108 24.54 -38.71 -39.64
C ALA A 108 24.77 -37.23 -39.96
N LEU A 109 24.50 -36.84 -41.20
CA LEU A 109 24.65 -35.46 -41.65
C LEU A 109 23.38 -34.66 -41.37
N LEU A 110 23.51 -33.50 -40.74
CA LEU A 110 22.42 -32.55 -40.56
C LEU A 110 22.19 -31.75 -41.86
N GLN A 111 20.97 -31.82 -42.37
CA GLN A 111 20.48 -30.99 -43.46
C GLN A 111 19.26 -30.18 -43.01
N VAL A 112 19.10 -28.99 -43.58
CA VAL A 112 17.99 -28.09 -43.25
C VAL A 112 17.27 -27.65 -44.52
N ASP A 113 15.96 -27.45 -44.42
CA ASP A 113 15.15 -26.99 -45.55
C ASP A 113 15.27 -25.47 -45.78
N VAL A 114 15.69 -25.09 -46.98
CA VAL A 114 15.89 -23.68 -47.40
C VAL A 114 14.87 -23.27 -48.48
N GLY A 115 13.63 -23.76 -48.37
CA GLY A 115 12.53 -23.41 -49.28
C GLY A 115 12.14 -24.50 -50.29
N GLY A 116 12.14 -25.76 -49.84
CA GLY A 116 11.84 -26.96 -50.63
C GLY A 116 13.06 -27.82 -50.93
N LEU A 117 14.26 -27.36 -50.59
CA LEU A 117 15.53 -28.07 -50.81
C LEU A 117 16.25 -28.25 -49.48
N PHE A 118 16.69 -29.49 -49.21
CA PHE A 118 17.54 -29.80 -48.07
C PHE A 118 19.01 -29.55 -48.41
N VAL A 119 19.68 -28.75 -47.60
CA VAL A 119 21.10 -28.40 -47.74
C VAL A 119 21.83 -28.76 -46.46
N ALA A 120 23.01 -29.36 -46.57
CA ALA A 120 23.86 -29.63 -45.42
C ALA A 120 24.35 -28.32 -44.78
N VAL A 121 24.52 -28.31 -43.47
CA VAL A 121 25.07 -27.17 -42.71
C VAL A 121 26.40 -27.57 -42.07
N ASP A 122 27.23 -26.62 -41.64
CA ASP A 122 28.45 -26.85 -40.85
C ASP A 122 28.23 -26.63 -39.34
N ASP A 123 29.29 -26.72 -38.52
CA ASP A 123 29.26 -26.52 -37.05
C ASP A 123 28.82 -25.13 -36.60
N ASN A 124 28.84 -24.13 -37.48
CA ASN A 124 28.29 -22.80 -37.20
C ASN A 124 26.84 -22.66 -37.69
N GLY A 125 26.31 -23.73 -38.26
CA GLY A 125 25.01 -23.77 -38.92
C GLY A 125 24.97 -23.05 -40.27
N THR A 126 26.12 -22.70 -40.84
CA THR A 126 26.18 -22.06 -42.15
C THR A 126 26.21 -23.09 -43.27
N ILE A 127 25.86 -22.70 -44.50
CA ILE A 127 26.03 -23.57 -45.67
C ILE A 127 27.54 -23.71 -45.92
N PRO A 128 28.11 -24.93 -45.89
CA PRO A 128 29.55 -25.12 -46.02
C PRO A 128 30.01 -24.71 -47.42
N VAL A 129 30.70 -23.57 -47.52
CA VAL A 129 31.34 -23.12 -48.77
C VAL A 129 32.70 -23.81 -48.93
N GLN A 130 33.42 -23.98 -47.82
CA GLN A 130 34.66 -24.74 -47.70
C GLN A 130 34.71 -25.35 -46.29
N GLY A 131 34.53 -26.66 -46.16
CA GLY A 131 34.45 -27.33 -44.86
C GLY A 131 33.67 -28.64 -44.94
N ALA A 132 33.70 -29.43 -43.87
CA ALA A 132 32.87 -30.61 -43.74
C ALA A 132 31.44 -30.20 -43.36
N ALA A 133 30.45 -30.97 -43.85
CA ALA A 133 29.10 -30.89 -43.33
C ALA A 133 29.08 -31.37 -41.86
N TYR A 134 28.18 -30.78 -41.07
CA TYR A 134 27.92 -31.10 -39.69
C TYR A 134 27.47 -32.56 -39.58
N ALA A 135 28.35 -33.38 -39.01
CA ALA A 135 28.09 -34.77 -38.70
C ALA A 135 27.87 -34.90 -37.20
N LEU A 136 26.80 -35.55 -36.80
CA LEU A 136 26.50 -35.76 -35.38
C LEU A 136 27.58 -36.63 -34.74
N SER A 137 28.13 -36.20 -33.61
CA SER A 137 29.25 -36.89 -32.94
C SER A 137 28.81 -38.15 -32.20
N SER A 138 27.53 -38.23 -31.83
CA SER A 138 26.95 -39.26 -30.97
C SER A 138 25.46 -39.50 -31.30
N ASN A 139 24.81 -40.43 -30.60
CA ASN A 139 23.36 -40.66 -30.66
C ASN A 139 22.54 -39.63 -29.84
N ASP A 140 23.24 -38.73 -29.17
CA ASP A 140 22.75 -37.67 -28.28
C ASP A 140 23.73 -36.50 -28.49
N THR A 141 23.29 -35.43 -29.16
CA THR A 141 24.20 -34.39 -29.68
C THR A 141 23.51 -33.03 -29.75
N ASP A 142 24.22 -32.01 -29.26
CA ASP A 142 23.83 -30.60 -29.40
C ASP A 142 23.93 -30.15 -30.86
N LEU A 143 22.95 -29.37 -31.31
CA LEU A 143 22.87 -28.90 -32.69
C LEU A 143 23.38 -27.45 -32.82
N PRO A 144 23.94 -27.06 -33.98
CA PRO A 144 24.24 -25.66 -34.25
C PRO A 144 22.91 -24.90 -34.27
N GLY A 145 22.75 -23.93 -33.36
CA GLY A 145 21.49 -23.26 -33.01
C GLY A 145 20.74 -22.60 -34.17
N LEU A 146 20.10 -23.39 -35.03
CA LEU A 146 19.57 -22.97 -36.33
C LEU A 146 18.05 -22.91 -36.35
N SER A 147 17.49 -21.79 -36.80
CA SER A 147 16.06 -21.64 -37.05
C SER A 147 15.63 -22.27 -38.38
N VAL A 148 14.89 -23.38 -38.33
CA VAL A 148 14.48 -24.15 -39.51
C VAL A 148 13.00 -24.50 -39.48
N ARG A 149 12.38 -24.74 -40.64
CA ARG A 149 11.03 -25.32 -40.74
C ARG A 149 11.05 -26.84 -40.80
N ARG A 150 12.12 -27.41 -41.37
CA ARG A 150 12.33 -28.85 -41.47
C ARG A 150 13.81 -29.13 -41.33
N MET A 151 14.14 -30.21 -40.64
CA MET A 151 15.48 -30.77 -40.60
C MET A 151 15.47 -32.20 -41.12
N ARG A 152 16.59 -32.65 -41.67
CA ARG A 152 16.77 -34.02 -42.12
C ARG A 152 18.13 -34.53 -41.64
N LEU A 153 18.14 -35.70 -41.01
CA LEU A 153 19.34 -36.44 -40.69
C LEU A 153 19.53 -37.52 -41.76
N VAL A 154 20.68 -37.51 -42.43
CA VAL A 154 21.01 -38.44 -43.52
C VAL A 154 22.10 -39.40 -43.05
N ALA A 155 21.90 -40.70 -43.28
CA ALA A 155 22.87 -41.73 -42.91
C ALA A 155 24.23 -41.48 -43.60
N PRO A 156 25.37 -41.82 -42.95
CA PRO A 156 26.71 -41.52 -43.47
C PRO A 156 27.07 -42.26 -44.76
N ASN A 157 26.39 -43.39 -45.04
CA ASN A 157 26.58 -44.19 -46.26
C ASN A 157 25.34 -45.05 -46.56
N ASP A 158 25.24 -45.57 -47.78
CA ASP A 158 24.05 -46.31 -48.28
C ASP A 158 23.74 -47.61 -47.52
N GLY A 159 24.72 -48.16 -46.78
CA GLY A 159 24.58 -49.38 -45.99
C GLY A 159 24.20 -49.17 -44.52
N ALA A 160 24.26 -47.93 -44.01
CA ALA A 160 23.91 -47.64 -42.63
C ALA A 160 22.41 -47.80 -42.37
N ALA A 161 22.06 -48.10 -41.11
CA ALA A 161 20.67 -48.05 -40.67
C ALA A 161 20.13 -46.61 -40.82
N ALA A 162 18.81 -46.49 -41.04
CA ALA A 162 18.19 -45.17 -41.04
C ALA A 162 18.40 -44.52 -39.66
N PRO A 163 18.73 -43.21 -39.60
CA PRO A 163 18.64 -42.45 -38.37
C PRO A 163 17.25 -42.66 -37.74
N VAL A 164 17.18 -42.60 -36.42
CA VAL A 164 15.91 -42.68 -35.69
C VAL A 164 15.93 -41.55 -34.67
N VAL A 165 15.18 -40.50 -34.95
CA VAL A 165 15.05 -39.35 -34.05
C VAL A 165 14.02 -39.68 -32.98
N GLN A 166 14.42 -39.79 -31.72
CA GLN A 166 13.53 -40.04 -30.59
C GLN A 166 13.11 -38.75 -29.90
N THR A 167 14.05 -37.83 -29.70
CA THR A 167 13.78 -36.51 -29.13
C THR A 167 14.46 -35.41 -29.93
N VAL A 168 13.82 -34.24 -29.97
CA VAL A 168 14.40 -33.02 -30.51
C VAL A 168 14.13 -31.91 -29.52
N SER A 169 15.17 -31.28 -29.01
CA SER A 169 15.00 -30.08 -28.18
C SER A 169 15.17 -28.82 -29.03
N LEU A 170 14.26 -27.88 -28.79
CA LEU A 170 14.14 -26.63 -29.50
C LEU A 170 14.36 -25.49 -28.52
N ARG A 171 15.14 -24.50 -28.93
CA ARG A 171 15.26 -23.24 -28.22
C ARG A 171 14.03 -22.37 -28.53
N ALA A 172 13.22 -22.13 -27.51
CA ALA A 172 12.00 -21.36 -27.52
C ALA A 172 12.26 -19.95 -26.97
N VAL A 173 12.46 -19.00 -27.88
CA VAL A 173 12.71 -17.58 -27.58
C VAL A 173 11.53 -16.78 -28.08
N ALA A 174 10.95 -15.92 -27.24
CA ALA A 174 9.84 -15.06 -27.68
C ALA A 174 10.36 -14.04 -28.69
N SER A 175 9.63 -13.87 -29.80
CA SER A 175 9.99 -12.92 -30.85
C SER A 175 8.81 -12.08 -31.28
N ASN A 176 9.08 -10.80 -31.58
CA ASN A 176 8.07 -9.81 -31.95
C ASN A 176 6.94 -9.73 -30.91
N LEU A 177 7.33 -9.65 -29.64
CA LEU A 177 6.40 -9.62 -28.53
C LEU A 177 5.48 -8.39 -28.64
N THR A 178 4.19 -8.57 -28.47
CA THR A 178 3.19 -7.50 -28.48
C THR A 178 2.24 -7.65 -27.30
N VAL A 179 1.73 -6.51 -26.82
CA VAL A 179 0.77 -6.43 -25.72
C VAL A 179 -0.43 -5.62 -26.19
N ALA A 180 -1.63 -6.16 -25.97
CA ALA A 180 -2.91 -5.51 -26.19
C ALA A 180 -3.76 -5.55 -24.91
N ILE A 181 -4.63 -4.54 -24.74
CA ILE A 181 -5.50 -4.39 -23.57
C ILE A 181 -6.96 -4.45 -24.05
N GLY A 182 -7.74 -5.41 -23.55
CA GLY A 182 -9.07 -5.71 -24.06
C GLY A 182 -9.05 -6.07 -25.55
N ASP A 183 -10.02 -5.54 -26.30
CA ASP A 183 -10.14 -5.72 -27.75
C ASP A 183 -9.39 -4.64 -28.56
N GLN A 184 -8.57 -3.82 -27.90
CA GLN A 184 -7.80 -2.76 -28.57
C GLN A 184 -6.64 -3.34 -29.40
N PRO A 185 -6.15 -2.61 -30.42
CA PRO A 185 -4.88 -2.93 -31.07
C PRO A 185 -3.72 -3.00 -30.07
N ALA A 186 -2.62 -3.62 -30.47
CA ALA A 186 -1.42 -3.69 -29.63
C ALA A 186 -0.95 -2.28 -29.23
N VAL A 187 -0.92 -2.03 -27.92
CA VAL A 187 -0.49 -0.75 -27.32
C VAL A 187 1.02 -0.70 -27.12
N TRP A 188 1.67 -1.86 -27.14
CA TRP A 188 3.12 -1.98 -27.03
C TRP A 188 3.66 -3.14 -27.88
N ALA A 189 4.85 -2.97 -28.41
CA ALA A 189 5.55 -3.98 -29.22
C ALA A 189 7.06 -3.94 -28.99
N ARG A 190 7.68 -5.12 -28.94
CA ARG A 190 9.13 -5.33 -28.90
C ARG A 190 9.53 -6.22 -30.09
N PRO A 191 10.03 -5.63 -31.19
CA PRO A 191 10.50 -6.40 -32.33
C PRO A 191 11.78 -7.18 -31.98
N GLY A 192 11.94 -8.34 -32.63
CA GLY A 192 13.08 -9.24 -32.41
C GLY A 192 12.94 -10.13 -31.18
N ASP A 193 14.02 -10.83 -30.85
CA ASP A 193 14.06 -11.86 -29.81
C ASP A 193 14.19 -11.27 -28.40
N VAL A 194 13.54 -11.90 -27.43
CA VAL A 194 13.56 -11.53 -26.01
C VAL A 194 14.24 -12.64 -25.21
N THR A 195 15.50 -12.41 -24.81
CA THR A 195 16.31 -13.35 -24.03
C THR A 195 16.49 -12.95 -22.57
N ASP A 196 16.21 -11.68 -22.24
CA ASP A 196 16.27 -11.10 -20.90
C ASP A 196 14.90 -10.52 -20.54
N ALA A 197 14.70 -10.18 -19.26
CA ALA A 197 13.50 -9.49 -18.82
C ALA A 197 13.34 -8.13 -19.55
N VAL A 198 12.15 -7.87 -20.06
CA VAL A 198 11.81 -6.62 -20.76
C VAL A 198 10.66 -5.93 -20.05
N GLN A 199 10.86 -4.67 -19.71
CA GLN A 199 9.82 -3.81 -19.14
C GLN A 199 9.15 -2.96 -20.23
N THR A 200 7.83 -2.81 -20.15
CA THR A 200 7.09 -1.89 -21.02
C THR A 200 7.33 -0.43 -20.64
N GLY A 201 6.96 0.48 -21.54
CA GLY A 201 6.73 1.88 -21.15
C GLY A 201 5.50 2.02 -20.23
N GLU A 202 5.14 3.27 -19.93
CA GLU A 202 3.94 3.60 -19.17
C GLU A 202 2.67 3.34 -20.01
N LEU A 203 1.70 2.60 -19.46
CA LEU A 203 0.47 2.18 -20.13
C LEU A 203 -0.80 2.70 -19.43
N ALA A 204 -0.69 3.54 -18.39
CA ALA A 204 -1.80 4.03 -17.58
C ALA A 204 -2.98 4.60 -18.41
N GLU A 205 -2.71 5.42 -19.43
CA GLU A 205 -3.78 6.03 -20.26
C GLU A 205 -4.63 4.98 -21.00
N PHE A 206 -4.00 3.93 -21.53
CA PHE A 206 -4.69 2.85 -22.22
C PHE A 206 -5.51 1.99 -21.26
N VAL A 207 -4.97 1.74 -20.07
CA VAL A 207 -5.68 1.03 -19.00
C VAL A 207 -6.87 1.85 -18.52
N GLN A 208 -6.71 3.15 -18.28
CA GLN A 208 -7.79 4.03 -17.85
C GLN A 208 -8.94 4.05 -18.86
N ALA A 209 -8.64 4.08 -20.15
CA ALA A 209 -9.64 3.99 -21.21
C ALA A 209 -10.38 2.63 -21.20
N ALA A 210 -9.66 1.54 -20.98
CA ALA A 210 -10.23 0.19 -20.93
C ALA A 210 -11.08 -0.04 -19.66
N LEU A 211 -10.71 0.56 -18.53
CA LEU A 211 -11.44 0.46 -17.26
C LEU A 211 -12.86 1.03 -17.33
N ALA A 212 -13.11 2.05 -18.16
CA ALA A 212 -14.43 2.64 -18.32
C ALA A 212 -15.50 1.65 -18.81
N GLY A 213 -15.10 0.57 -19.51
CA GLY A 213 -15.98 -0.49 -19.99
C GLY A 213 -15.72 -1.86 -19.34
N ALA A 214 -14.85 -1.94 -18.34
CA ALA A 214 -14.48 -3.21 -17.72
C ALA A 214 -15.62 -3.79 -16.89
N LYS A 215 -15.81 -5.11 -16.96
CA LYS A 215 -16.76 -5.82 -16.11
C LYS A 215 -16.25 -5.84 -14.67
N ILE A 216 -17.11 -5.54 -13.70
CA ILE A 216 -16.79 -5.70 -12.28
C ILE A 216 -17.13 -7.12 -11.83
N GLU A 217 -16.15 -7.85 -11.31
CA GLU A 217 -16.30 -9.18 -10.72
C GLU A 217 -15.66 -9.16 -9.33
N ASN A 218 -16.41 -9.60 -8.30
CA ASN A 218 -15.93 -9.69 -6.91
C ASN A 218 -15.31 -8.39 -6.37
N GLY A 219 -15.87 -7.24 -6.74
CA GLY A 219 -15.40 -5.93 -6.30
C GLY A 219 -14.16 -5.41 -7.04
N PHE A 220 -13.72 -6.05 -8.13
CA PHE A 220 -12.60 -5.59 -8.96
C PHE A 220 -12.95 -5.53 -10.45
N ALA A 221 -12.33 -4.59 -11.16
CA ALA A 221 -12.42 -4.50 -12.61
C ALA A 221 -11.64 -5.65 -13.27
N THR A 222 -12.28 -6.30 -14.24
CA THR A 222 -11.70 -7.40 -15.01
C THR A 222 -11.11 -6.85 -16.31
N LEU A 223 -9.79 -6.80 -16.39
CA LEU A 223 -9.06 -6.25 -17.54
C LEU A 223 -8.34 -7.37 -18.32
N PRO A 224 -8.75 -7.67 -19.56
CA PRO A 224 -8.05 -8.63 -20.40
C PRO A 224 -6.73 -8.04 -20.89
N LEU A 225 -5.63 -8.77 -20.75
CA LEU A 225 -4.32 -8.39 -21.26
C LEU A 225 -3.80 -9.48 -22.19
N THR A 226 -3.77 -9.21 -23.49
CA THR A 226 -3.36 -10.19 -24.49
C THR A 226 -1.89 -9.97 -24.86
N ILE A 227 -1.07 -10.99 -24.59
CA ILE A 227 0.34 -11.03 -24.96
C ILE A 227 0.49 -11.96 -26.14
N LYS A 228 1.16 -11.49 -27.19
CA LYS A 228 1.38 -12.27 -28.40
C LYS A 228 2.86 -12.28 -28.80
N THR A 229 3.35 -13.45 -29.19
CA THR A 229 4.67 -13.70 -29.77
C THR A 229 4.51 -14.46 -31.08
N ASP A 230 5.40 -14.25 -32.04
CA ASP A 230 5.39 -14.97 -33.33
C ASP A 230 5.99 -16.38 -33.22
N THR A 231 6.71 -16.64 -32.13
CA THR A 231 7.44 -17.89 -31.83
C THR A 231 7.03 -18.45 -30.49
N THR A 232 7.41 -19.71 -30.25
CA THR A 232 7.14 -20.41 -28.99
C THR A 232 8.09 -19.95 -27.89
N ALA A 233 7.56 -19.67 -26.69
CA ALA A 233 8.35 -19.25 -25.53
C ALA A 233 7.63 -19.55 -24.20
N ARG A 234 8.37 -19.67 -23.09
CA ARG A 234 7.80 -19.63 -21.74
C ARG A 234 8.01 -18.23 -21.17
N LEU A 235 6.92 -17.55 -20.81
CA LEU A 235 6.96 -16.16 -20.34
C LEU A 235 6.27 -16.04 -18.98
N ALA A 236 7.00 -15.52 -17.99
CA ALA A 236 6.43 -15.00 -16.76
C ALA A 236 6.12 -13.51 -16.96
N ILE A 237 4.97 -13.06 -16.45
CA ILE A 237 4.54 -11.68 -16.55
C ILE A 237 4.25 -11.13 -15.17
N GLU A 238 4.89 -10.02 -14.82
CA GLU A 238 4.55 -9.22 -13.67
C GLU A 238 3.83 -7.95 -14.13
N VAL A 239 2.67 -7.68 -13.55
CA VAL A 239 1.87 -6.48 -13.77
C VAL A 239 2.04 -5.59 -12.54
N ALA A 240 2.66 -4.43 -12.71
CA ALA A 240 2.75 -3.43 -11.65
C ALA A 240 1.85 -2.25 -12.03
N ALA A 241 0.89 -1.91 -11.17
CA ALA A 241 0.06 -0.73 -11.36
C ALA A 241 0.04 0.13 -10.10
N GLU A 242 0.08 1.43 -10.31
CA GLU A 242 -0.21 2.44 -9.30
C GLU A 242 -1.52 3.11 -9.66
N PHE A 243 -2.41 3.24 -8.69
CA PHE A 243 -3.70 3.89 -8.87
C PHE A 243 -4.11 4.64 -7.62
N ASP A 244 -5.01 5.59 -7.82
CA ASP A 244 -5.60 6.38 -6.75
C ASP A 244 -7.05 5.99 -6.57
N GLU A 245 -7.47 5.99 -5.31
CA GLU A 245 -8.87 5.78 -4.95
C GLU A 245 -9.56 7.12 -4.85
N THR A 246 -10.76 7.18 -5.40
CA THR A 246 -11.69 8.25 -5.14
C THR A 246 -12.90 7.68 -4.42
N ALA A 247 -13.33 8.30 -3.34
CA ALA A 247 -14.61 7.98 -2.71
C ALA A 247 -15.58 9.16 -2.83
N MET A 248 -16.87 8.87 -2.78
CA MET A 248 -17.87 9.92 -2.57
C MET A 248 -17.90 10.28 -1.08
N GLY A 249 -17.83 11.58 -0.78
CA GLY A 249 -18.00 12.10 0.58
C GLY A 249 -19.47 12.26 0.99
N LEU A 250 -20.41 12.12 0.05
CA LEU A 250 -21.84 12.06 0.33
C LEU A 250 -22.32 10.61 0.50
N PRO A 251 -23.41 10.39 1.25
CA PRO A 251 -24.05 9.08 1.31
C PRO A 251 -24.33 8.51 -0.08
N ASN A 252 -24.15 7.20 -0.24
CA ASN A 252 -24.30 6.52 -1.53
C ASN A 252 -25.62 6.86 -2.22
N GLY A 253 -25.54 7.33 -3.47
CA GLY A 253 -26.69 7.66 -4.30
C GLY A 253 -27.21 9.10 -4.18
N LEU A 254 -26.60 9.93 -3.33
CA LEU A 254 -26.94 11.36 -3.24
C LEU A 254 -25.91 12.22 -3.99
N PRO A 255 -26.29 12.90 -5.09
CA PRO A 255 -25.40 13.81 -5.81
C PRO A 255 -25.18 15.15 -5.08
N GLU A 256 -26.12 15.53 -4.20
CA GLU A 256 -26.07 16.73 -3.38
C GLU A 256 -26.79 16.52 -2.04
N VAL A 257 -26.39 17.28 -1.02
CA VAL A 257 -27.06 17.36 0.28
C VAL A 257 -27.32 18.82 0.61
N THR A 258 -28.54 19.12 1.04
CA THR A 258 -28.94 20.45 1.50
C THR A 258 -29.04 20.48 3.02
N LEU A 259 -28.37 21.45 3.62
CA LEU A 259 -28.32 21.73 5.05
C LEU A 259 -29.04 23.06 5.29
N ASP A 260 -30.16 23.00 6.01
CA ASP A 260 -30.88 24.19 6.47
C ASP A 260 -30.31 24.63 7.82
N TYR A 261 -30.12 25.94 7.98
CA TYR A 261 -29.60 26.58 9.19
C TYR A 261 -30.65 27.54 9.76
N ALA A 262 -30.94 27.34 11.05
CA ALA A 262 -31.66 28.30 11.86
C ALA A 262 -30.68 29.32 12.48
N HIS A 263 -31.03 29.90 13.63
CA HIS A 263 -30.07 30.66 14.45
C HIS A 263 -29.14 29.77 15.28
N ASP A 264 -29.38 28.46 15.22
CA ASP A 264 -28.47 27.42 15.69
C ASP A 264 -27.25 27.39 14.74
N ALA A 265 -26.06 27.17 15.31
CA ALA A 265 -24.84 27.23 14.51
C ALA A 265 -24.64 25.97 13.66
N THR A 266 -25.23 24.85 14.08
CA THR A 266 -25.23 23.59 13.34
C THR A 266 -26.47 23.51 12.45
N ALA A 267 -26.38 22.72 11.38
CA ALA A 267 -27.53 22.46 10.52
C ALA A 267 -28.62 21.66 11.27
N ASP A 268 -29.89 21.86 10.92
CA ASP A 268 -31.03 21.09 11.46
C ASP A 268 -30.95 19.60 11.09
N ALA A 269 -30.17 19.30 10.04
CA ALA A 269 -29.93 17.98 9.53
C ALA A 269 -28.79 17.36 10.36
N GLY A 270 -29.12 16.43 11.26
CA GLY A 270 -28.24 15.97 12.36
C GLY A 270 -26.79 15.61 12.00
N ASP A 271 -25.94 15.63 13.03
CA ASP A 271 -24.45 15.66 13.04
C ASP A 271 -23.67 14.66 12.14
N ASN A 272 -24.30 13.69 11.49
CA ASN A 272 -23.63 12.62 10.75
C ASN A 272 -23.91 12.62 9.24
N LEU A 273 -24.53 13.67 8.69
CA LEU A 273 -24.81 13.71 7.25
C LEU A 273 -23.56 13.87 6.38
N LEU A 274 -22.50 14.49 6.93
CA LEU A 274 -21.24 14.72 6.24
C LEU A 274 -20.10 14.16 7.08
N ALA A 275 -19.62 12.98 6.70
CA ALA A 275 -18.43 12.38 7.27
C ALA A 275 -17.51 11.92 6.14
N ILE A 276 -16.24 12.23 6.28
CA ILE A 276 -15.21 11.72 5.39
C ILE A 276 -14.83 10.34 5.90
N ALA A 277 -15.20 9.32 5.15
CA ALA A 277 -14.75 7.96 5.34
C ALA A 277 -13.43 7.77 4.59
N ALA A 278 -12.30 7.80 5.30
CA ALA A 278 -10.99 7.52 4.71
C ALA A 278 -10.57 6.08 5.00
N PRO A 279 -10.08 5.31 4.02
CA PRO A 279 -9.40 4.05 4.31
C PRO A 279 -8.22 4.28 5.26
N ASP A 280 -7.90 3.27 6.08
CA ASP A 280 -6.76 3.41 6.99
C ASP A 280 -5.45 3.43 6.20
N GLY A 281 -4.46 4.16 6.69
CA GLY A 281 -3.21 4.43 5.97
C GLY A 281 -3.36 5.30 4.72
N MET A 282 -4.51 5.91 4.45
CA MET A 282 -4.69 6.87 3.35
C MET A 282 -4.77 8.32 3.82
N GLU A 283 -4.18 9.26 3.11
CA GLU A 283 -4.43 10.68 3.32
C GLU A 283 -5.20 11.28 2.15
N LEU A 284 -5.96 12.32 2.44
CA LEU A 284 -6.71 13.08 1.45
C LEU A 284 -5.74 13.82 0.54
N ASP A 285 -5.89 13.63 -0.76
CA ASP A 285 -5.13 14.30 -1.82
C ASP A 285 -5.88 15.57 -2.25
N PRO A 286 -5.34 16.77 -1.94
CA PRO A 286 -6.01 18.02 -2.30
C PRO A 286 -6.18 18.20 -3.81
N SER A 287 -5.27 17.65 -4.63
CA SER A 287 -5.33 17.81 -6.08
C SER A 287 -6.48 17.05 -6.75
N ARG A 288 -7.12 16.15 -5.99
CA ARG A 288 -8.19 15.24 -6.45
C ARG A 288 -9.44 15.31 -5.61
N THR A 289 -9.41 16.11 -4.55
CA THR A 289 -10.57 16.36 -3.72
C THR A 289 -11.33 17.53 -4.31
N ARG A 290 -12.60 17.29 -4.63
CA ARG A 290 -13.52 18.31 -5.11
C ARG A 290 -14.73 18.33 -4.21
N VAL A 291 -15.13 19.50 -3.78
CA VAL A 291 -16.40 19.73 -3.08
C VAL A 291 -16.90 21.07 -3.55
N GLU A 292 -18.13 21.15 -4.02
CA GLU A 292 -18.77 22.42 -4.34
C GLU A 292 -19.78 22.77 -3.26
N ILE A 293 -19.68 24.02 -2.80
CA ILE A 293 -20.54 24.54 -1.74
C ILE A 293 -21.22 25.78 -2.27
N ALA A 294 -22.55 25.75 -2.25
CA ALA A 294 -23.40 26.86 -2.64
C ALA A 294 -24.39 27.15 -1.52
N GLY A 295 -24.74 28.40 -1.28
CA GLY A 295 -25.70 28.72 -0.22
C GLY A 295 -26.16 30.18 -0.21
N THR A 296 -27.25 30.38 0.52
CA THR A 296 -27.84 31.70 0.75
C THR A 296 -28.08 31.88 2.23
N PHE A 297 -27.57 32.96 2.79
CA PHE A 297 -27.65 33.27 4.21
C PHE A 297 -28.14 34.69 4.43
N GLU A 298 -28.78 34.92 5.57
CA GLU A 298 -29.14 36.26 6.00
C GLU A 298 -27.88 37.09 6.29
N GLY A 299 -27.94 38.40 6.02
CA GLY A 299 -26.84 39.34 6.26
C GLY A 299 -26.69 39.70 7.74
N SER A 300 -26.49 38.71 8.61
CA SER A 300 -26.27 38.90 10.05
C SER A 300 -25.04 38.14 10.56
N GLU A 301 -24.34 38.71 11.53
CA GLU A 301 -23.12 38.14 12.13
C GLU A 301 -23.25 38.10 13.65
N ILE A 302 -22.61 37.12 14.30
CA ILE A 302 -22.50 37.08 15.76
C ILE A 302 -21.33 37.97 16.17
N SER A 303 -21.63 39.11 16.79
CA SER A 303 -20.62 40.10 17.19
C SER A 303 -20.09 39.88 18.62
N PHE A 304 -20.78 39.05 19.43
CA PHE A 304 -20.34 38.60 20.75
C PHE A 304 -21.01 37.28 21.12
N GLY A 305 -20.30 36.39 21.80
CA GLY A 305 -20.81 35.11 22.29
C GLY A 305 -20.23 33.90 21.54
N PRO A 306 -20.50 32.67 22.01
CA PRO A 306 -19.96 31.45 21.41
C PRO A 306 -20.69 31.09 20.12
N LEU A 307 -19.97 30.64 19.09
CA LEU A 307 -20.55 30.08 17.86
C LEU A 307 -21.01 28.63 18.04
N ALA A 308 -20.17 27.76 18.58
CA ALA A 308 -20.55 26.36 18.77
C ALA A 308 -21.59 26.19 19.90
N ASP A 309 -22.51 25.24 19.70
CA ASP A 309 -23.42 24.80 20.75
C ASP A 309 -22.62 24.12 21.86
N ARG A 310 -22.82 24.63 23.08
CA ARG A 310 -22.40 23.93 24.28
C ARG A 310 -23.60 23.14 24.76
N ASN A 311 -23.42 21.84 24.99
CA ASN A 311 -24.34 21.07 25.82
C ASN A 311 -24.50 21.84 27.14
N PRO A 312 -25.67 22.46 27.39
CA PRO A 312 -25.80 23.35 28.53
C PRO A 312 -25.65 22.54 29.81
N ALA A 313 -24.76 22.99 30.69
CA ALA A 313 -24.48 22.30 31.95
C ALA A 313 -25.69 22.33 32.90
N ALA A 314 -26.56 23.33 32.75
CA ALA A 314 -27.83 23.42 33.47
C ALA A 314 -28.81 24.36 32.76
N SER A 315 -30.00 24.51 33.32
CA SER A 315 -30.96 25.55 32.96
C SER A 315 -31.42 26.33 34.19
N LEU A 316 -31.81 27.59 33.95
CA LEU A 316 -32.53 28.42 34.90
C LEU A 316 -33.98 28.55 34.46
N ALA A 317 -34.89 27.97 35.24
CA ALA A 317 -36.32 28.16 35.03
C ALA A 317 -36.73 29.62 35.30
N LEU A 318 -37.48 30.20 34.36
CA LEU A 318 -38.05 31.54 34.39
C LEU A 318 -39.57 31.42 34.25
N PRO A 319 -40.29 31.34 35.39
CA PRO A 319 -41.75 31.39 35.40
C PRO A 319 -42.27 32.75 34.94
N GLU A 320 -43.54 32.80 34.57
CA GLU A 320 -44.22 34.04 34.20
C GLU A 320 -44.02 35.15 35.25
N GLY A 321 -43.72 36.36 34.79
CA GLY A 321 -43.42 37.52 35.62
C GLY A 321 -41.99 37.58 36.17
N HIS A 322 -41.23 36.48 36.13
CA HIS A 322 -39.83 36.45 36.59
C HIS A 322 -38.89 36.97 35.50
N ALA A 323 -37.78 37.57 35.94
CA ALA A 323 -36.72 38.04 35.08
C ALA A 323 -35.37 37.47 35.53
N ALA A 324 -34.50 37.24 34.55
CA ALA A 324 -33.08 37.04 34.77
C ALA A 324 -32.30 38.11 34.04
N ALA A 325 -31.09 38.39 34.52
CA ALA A 325 -30.18 39.30 33.87
C ALA A 325 -28.79 38.69 33.82
N ALA A 326 -28.16 38.81 32.66
CA ALA A 326 -26.79 38.37 32.47
C ALA A 326 -25.88 39.55 32.12
N PRO A 327 -24.69 39.62 32.73
CA PRO A 327 -23.73 40.64 32.39
C PRO A 327 -23.08 40.31 31.04
N VAL A 328 -22.94 41.31 30.20
CA VAL A 328 -22.15 41.24 28.96
C VAL A 328 -20.99 42.22 29.09
N ALA A 329 -19.79 41.67 28.93
CA ALA A 329 -18.54 42.39 28.92
C ALA A 329 -17.85 42.16 27.58
N VAL A 330 -17.81 43.18 26.73
CA VAL A 330 -17.16 43.11 25.42
C VAL A 330 -15.73 43.60 25.54
N THR A 331 -14.78 42.98 24.85
CA THR A 331 -13.36 43.37 24.89
C THR A 331 -12.99 44.38 23.80
N VAL A 332 -13.86 44.54 22.82
CA VAL A 332 -13.74 45.47 21.70
C VAL A 332 -15.07 46.20 21.52
N GLU A 333 -15.07 47.31 20.79
CA GLU A 333 -16.32 48.00 20.48
C GLU A 333 -17.21 47.09 19.64
N THR A 334 -18.40 46.78 20.15
CA THR A 334 -19.31 45.81 19.55
C THR A 334 -20.62 46.48 19.19
N VAL A 335 -21.05 46.38 17.92
CA VAL A 335 -22.37 46.82 17.48
C VAL A 335 -23.32 45.63 17.46
N ALA A 336 -24.55 45.82 17.93
CA ALA A 336 -25.59 44.79 17.91
C ALA A 336 -26.96 45.37 17.56
N ASN A 337 -27.83 44.60 16.91
CA ASN A 337 -29.22 44.94 16.64
C ASN A 337 -30.20 43.79 16.94
N ALA A 338 -29.67 42.64 17.37
CA ALA A 338 -30.43 41.50 17.87
C ALA A 338 -29.65 40.81 19.00
N VAL A 339 -30.36 40.05 19.82
CA VAL A 339 -29.80 39.21 20.89
C VAL A 339 -30.29 37.79 20.67
N ASP A 340 -29.38 36.82 20.61
CA ASP A 340 -29.75 35.41 20.55
C ASP A 340 -29.67 34.81 21.96
N LEU A 341 -30.70 34.07 22.35
CA LEU A 341 -30.85 33.47 23.68
C LEU A 341 -31.05 31.96 23.53
N LEU A 342 -30.24 31.16 24.24
CA LEU A 342 -30.41 29.71 24.26
C LEU A 342 -31.50 29.34 25.26
N LEU A 343 -32.69 29.01 24.76
CA LEU A 343 -33.89 28.81 25.55
C LEU A 343 -34.58 27.48 25.21
N SER A 344 -35.34 26.93 26.16
CA SER A 344 -36.36 25.92 25.90
C SER A 344 -37.68 26.27 26.59
N THR A 345 -38.78 25.67 26.15
CA THR A 345 -40.08 25.79 26.81
C THR A 345 -40.76 24.43 26.89
N GLN A 346 -41.40 24.14 28.02
CA GLN A 346 -42.26 22.96 28.17
C GLN A 346 -43.74 23.26 27.91
N VAL A 347 -44.09 24.54 27.75
CA VAL A 347 -45.47 24.98 27.50
C VAL A 347 -45.66 25.34 26.04
N ARG A 348 -46.88 25.13 25.53
CA ARG A 348 -47.21 25.35 24.11
C ARG A 348 -46.80 26.71 23.59
N ASN A 349 -47.09 27.78 24.35
CA ASN A 349 -46.75 29.14 23.98
C ASN A 349 -46.06 29.82 25.18
N ALA A 350 -44.83 30.24 24.99
CA ALA A 350 -44.13 31.13 25.92
C ALA A 350 -43.79 32.45 25.20
N SER A 351 -43.78 33.56 25.93
CA SER A 351 -43.36 34.86 25.38
C SER A 351 -42.40 35.56 26.32
N ILE A 352 -41.45 36.29 25.74
CA ILE A 352 -40.40 36.97 26.47
C ILE A 352 -40.31 38.44 26.11
N GLN A 353 -39.78 39.21 27.06
CA GLN A 353 -39.26 40.55 26.83
C GLN A 353 -37.76 40.57 27.07
N VAL A 354 -37.04 41.25 26.18
CA VAL A 354 -35.59 41.48 26.29
C VAL A 354 -35.35 42.97 26.44
N ASP A 355 -34.54 43.34 27.43
CA ASP A 355 -34.13 44.70 27.73
C ASP A 355 -32.60 44.73 27.91
N LEU A 356 -31.99 45.87 27.61
CA LEU A 356 -30.56 46.09 27.83
C LEU A 356 -30.40 47.23 28.81
N ARG A 357 -29.62 47.04 29.86
CA ARG A 357 -29.48 48.02 30.95
C ARG A 357 -28.04 48.32 31.27
N GLU A 358 -27.80 49.50 31.82
CA GLU A 358 -26.49 49.85 32.36
C GLU A 358 -26.12 49.01 33.58
N ASP A 359 -24.83 48.93 33.88
CA ASP A 359 -24.34 48.34 35.13
C ASP A 359 -24.41 49.35 36.29
N PHE A 360 -25.16 48.98 37.32
CA PHE A 360 -25.24 49.69 38.59
C PHE A 360 -24.63 48.83 39.70
N ASP A 361 -23.32 49.00 39.90
CA ASP A 361 -22.55 48.33 40.96
C ASP A 361 -22.60 46.80 40.88
N GLY A 362 -22.38 46.26 39.67
CA GLY A 362 -22.43 44.82 39.43
C GLY A 362 -23.84 44.22 39.41
N LYS A 363 -24.87 45.06 39.21
CA LYS A 363 -26.28 44.66 39.03
C LYS A 363 -26.92 45.44 37.87
N PRO A 364 -28.02 44.94 37.29
CA PRO A 364 -28.77 45.70 36.30
C PRO A 364 -29.33 47.01 36.89
N GLY A 365 -29.04 48.12 36.23
CA GLY A 365 -29.59 49.44 36.58
C GLY A 365 -31.08 49.61 36.26
N ASP A 366 -31.59 50.82 36.46
CA ASP A 366 -32.95 51.24 36.13
C ASP A 366 -33.05 51.89 34.73
N VAL A 367 -31.93 52.36 34.17
CA VAL A 367 -31.85 52.94 32.83
C VAL A 367 -31.79 51.84 31.76
N SER A 368 -32.80 51.80 30.90
CA SER A 368 -32.79 50.99 29.68
C SER A 368 -31.99 51.71 28.58
N LEU A 369 -31.16 50.94 27.90
CA LEU A 369 -30.43 51.32 26.68
C LEU A 369 -31.29 51.14 25.42
N LEU A 370 -32.49 50.55 25.55
CA LEU A 370 -33.44 50.37 24.47
C LEU A 370 -34.53 51.45 24.48
N THR A 371 -34.91 51.95 23.31
CA THR A 371 -36.08 52.85 23.19
C THR A 371 -37.39 52.12 23.51
N LYS A 372 -37.46 50.82 23.21
CA LYS A 372 -38.55 49.93 23.54
C LYS A 372 -37.99 48.54 23.85
N ARG A 373 -38.51 47.89 24.89
CA ARG A 373 -38.17 46.48 25.17
C ARG A 373 -38.52 45.60 23.97
N ALA A 374 -37.60 44.74 23.59
CA ALA A 374 -37.79 43.80 22.50
C ALA A 374 -38.65 42.62 22.97
N SER A 375 -39.33 41.95 22.05
CA SER A 375 -40.20 40.82 22.36
C SER A 375 -39.90 39.62 21.47
N GLY A 376 -39.98 38.43 22.07
CA GLY A 376 -39.82 37.14 21.40
C GLY A 376 -40.92 36.16 21.84
N ALA A 377 -41.13 35.11 21.06
CA ALA A 377 -42.10 34.06 21.35
C ALA A 377 -41.50 32.67 21.05
N LEU A 378 -41.85 31.68 21.86
CA LEU A 378 -41.44 30.28 21.72
C LEU A 378 -42.67 29.36 21.66
N ASP A 379 -42.58 28.33 20.83
CA ASP A 379 -43.58 27.25 20.71
C ASP A 379 -42.93 25.89 21.04
N VAL A 380 -43.53 25.11 21.95
CA VAL A 380 -42.98 23.80 22.36
C VAL A 380 -42.70 22.84 21.21
N SER A 381 -43.46 22.93 20.11
CA SER A 381 -43.26 22.08 18.93
C SER A 381 -41.91 22.30 18.25
N ARG A 382 -41.25 23.44 18.49
CA ARG A 382 -39.93 23.78 17.97
C ARG A 382 -38.87 23.93 19.06
N TYR A 383 -39.27 24.17 20.30
CA TYR A 383 -38.37 24.57 21.40
C TYR A 383 -38.50 23.66 22.64
N ALA A 384 -38.84 22.39 22.45
CA ALA A 384 -38.88 21.40 23.55
C ALA A 384 -37.48 21.09 24.11
N MET A 385 -36.44 21.33 23.32
CA MET A 385 -35.03 21.24 23.70
C MET A 385 -34.38 22.64 23.65
N ALA A 386 -33.13 22.75 24.07
CA ALA A 386 -32.39 24.01 24.02
C ALA A 386 -32.18 24.45 22.56
N HIS A 387 -32.65 25.65 22.21
CA HIS A 387 -32.46 26.24 20.87
C HIS A 387 -32.21 27.74 20.96
N TRP A 388 -31.51 28.31 19.97
CA TRP A 388 -31.25 29.73 19.90
C TRP A 388 -32.47 30.49 19.37
N LEU A 389 -33.04 31.34 20.21
CA LEU A 389 -34.06 32.32 19.84
C LEU A 389 -33.41 33.68 19.58
N SER A 390 -33.50 34.18 18.34
CA SER A 390 -33.07 35.54 18.02
C SER A 390 -34.18 36.57 18.28
N VAL A 391 -33.87 37.61 19.05
CA VAL A 391 -34.77 38.69 19.41
C VAL A 391 -34.25 40.01 18.85
N ALA A 392 -34.95 40.58 17.86
CA ALA A 392 -34.57 41.87 17.27
C ALA A 392 -34.77 43.03 18.25
N LEU A 393 -33.74 43.85 18.45
CA LEU A 393 -33.75 44.99 19.38
C LEU A 393 -34.52 46.21 18.84
N GLY A 394 -34.87 46.22 17.56
CA GLY A 394 -35.54 47.34 16.89
C GLY A 394 -34.64 48.56 16.62
N GLN A 395 -33.42 48.56 17.14
CA GLN A 395 -32.39 49.59 16.92
C GLN A 395 -30.98 48.98 17.00
N SER A 396 -30.00 49.65 16.39
CA SER A 396 -28.59 49.30 16.58
C SER A 396 -28.04 49.97 17.83
N ILE A 397 -27.30 49.23 18.64
CA ILE A 397 -26.60 49.72 19.82
C ILE A 397 -25.09 49.54 19.60
N THR A 398 -24.29 50.47 20.14
CA THR A 398 -22.83 50.35 20.18
C THR A 398 -22.41 50.16 21.63
N LEU A 399 -21.69 49.08 21.90
CA LEU A 399 -21.19 48.70 23.21
C LEU A 399 -19.70 49.03 23.28
N ALA A 400 -19.31 49.86 24.25
CA ALA A 400 -17.91 50.17 24.47
C ALA A 400 -17.18 49.00 25.17
N PRO A 401 -15.87 48.80 24.89
CA PRO A 401 -15.05 47.80 25.58
C PRO A 401 -15.12 47.95 27.11
N THR A 402 -15.26 46.84 27.82
CA THR A 402 -15.17 46.79 29.29
C THR A 402 -13.73 46.98 29.72
N ASP A 403 -13.46 47.98 30.56
CA ASP A 403 -12.15 48.19 31.18
C ASP A 403 -11.83 47.01 32.12
N PRO A 404 -10.72 46.27 31.89
CA PRO A 404 -10.34 45.15 32.73
C PRO A 404 -10.01 45.55 34.17
N ALA A 405 -9.60 46.80 34.43
CA ALA A 405 -9.23 47.28 35.76
C ALA A 405 -10.45 47.61 36.63
N THR A 406 -11.49 48.20 36.02
CA THR A 406 -12.71 48.64 36.73
C THR A 406 -13.90 47.71 36.51
N GLY A 407 -13.83 46.83 35.52
CA GLY A 407 -14.95 46.02 35.08
C GLY A 407 -16.09 46.83 34.47
N LYS A 408 -15.86 48.09 34.05
CA LYS A 408 -16.88 48.97 33.46
C LYS A 408 -16.42 49.51 32.09
N PRO A 409 -17.33 49.76 31.15
CA PRO A 409 -18.75 49.47 31.18
C PRO A 409 -19.03 47.97 30.98
N ARG A 410 -19.85 47.42 31.86
CA ARG A 410 -20.63 46.18 31.64
C ARG A 410 -22.04 46.62 31.29
N ILE A 411 -22.73 45.84 30.46
CA ILE A 411 -24.17 45.98 30.27
C ILE A 411 -24.86 44.74 30.82
N TRP A 412 -26.15 44.84 31.09
CA TRP A 412 -26.98 43.72 31.50
C TRP A 412 -28.02 43.41 30.45
N VAL A 413 -28.05 42.17 29.98
CA VAL A 413 -29.15 41.66 29.15
C VAL A 413 -30.19 41.06 30.08
N VAL A 414 -31.34 41.71 30.17
CA VAL A 414 -32.47 41.30 31.00
C VAL A 414 -33.48 40.55 30.14
N VAL A 415 -33.80 39.32 30.54
CA VAL A 415 -34.80 38.46 29.93
C VAL A 415 -35.93 38.26 30.93
N GLN A 416 -37.15 38.63 30.56
CA GLN A 416 -38.35 38.47 31.38
C GLN A 416 -39.35 37.55 30.67
N ALA A 417 -39.85 36.54 31.38
CA ALA A 417 -40.96 35.72 30.90
C ALA A 417 -42.28 36.51 31.08
N VAL A 418 -42.97 36.79 29.98
CA VAL A 418 -44.24 37.54 29.96
C VAL A 418 -45.45 36.61 29.99
N ALA A 419 -45.32 35.43 29.38
CA ALA A 419 -46.34 34.39 29.44
C ALA A 419 -45.66 33.02 29.39
N GLY A 420 -46.17 32.07 30.18
CA GLY A 420 -45.61 30.72 30.24
C GLY A 420 -44.33 30.60 31.07
N THR A 421 -43.74 29.41 31.10
CA THR A 421 -42.47 29.12 31.77
C THR A 421 -41.44 28.69 30.72
N LEU A 422 -40.25 29.26 30.81
CA LEU A 422 -39.12 28.93 29.93
C LEU A 422 -37.87 28.63 30.75
N ASP A 423 -36.95 27.92 30.13
CA ASP A 423 -35.66 27.58 30.72
C ASP A 423 -34.57 28.33 29.96
N TRP A 424 -33.81 29.18 30.65
CA TRP A 424 -32.61 29.80 30.08
C TRP A 424 -31.41 28.91 30.35
N HIS A 425 -30.86 28.34 29.30
CA HIS A 425 -29.75 27.39 29.40
C HIS A 425 -28.43 28.08 29.76
N LEU A 426 -27.64 27.41 30.59
CA LEU A 426 -26.44 27.94 31.23
C LEU A 426 -25.23 27.03 30.99
N ASN A 427 -24.07 27.65 30.94
CA ASN A 427 -22.75 27.03 30.90
C ASN A 427 -21.94 27.38 32.15
N SER A 428 -20.92 26.58 32.44
CA SER A 428 -19.93 26.92 33.47
C SER A 428 -19.08 28.12 33.02
N ALA A 429 -18.86 29.07 33.93
CA ALA A 429 -17.99 30.22 33.74
C ALA A 429 -16.91 30.29 34.82
N ASP A 430 -15.83 31.05 34.54
CA ASP A 430 -14.80 31.32 35.54
C ASP A 430 -15.37 32.10 36.73
N ALA A 431 -14.89 31.81 37.93
CA ALA A 431 -15.36 32.45 39.16
C ALA A 431 -15.19 33.99 39.17
N ALA A 432 -14.31 34.52 38.31
CA ALA A 432 -14.10 35.96 38.13
C ALA A 432 -15.19 36.64 37.28
N THR A 433 -16.01 35.88 36.56
CA THR A 433 -17.11 36.44 35.76
C THR A 433 -18.25 36.91 36.67
N ALA A 434 -18.79 38.09 36.40
CA ALA A 434 -19.93 38.62 37.15
C ALA A 434 -21.10 37.63 37.12
N GLN A 435 -21.68 37.35 38.28
CA GLN A 435 -22.73 36.35 38.40
C GLN A 435 -24.05 36.84 37.81
N MET A 436 -24.69 35.97 37.02
CA MET A 436 -26.06 36.13 36.56
C MET A 436 -26.99 36.46 37.74
N GLN A 437 -27.96 37.34 37.50
CA GLN A 437 -28.93 37.80 38.50
C GLN A 437 -30.34 37.32 38.13
N THR A 438 -31.19 37.17 39.12
CA THR A 438 -32.62 36.86 38.99
C THR A 438 -33.46 37.84 39.80
N SER A 439 -34.69 38.02 39.35
CA SER A 439 -35.69 38.85 39.98
C SER A 439 -37.05 38.17 39.87
N ASP A 440 -37.72 38.02 41.00
CA ASP A 440 -39.07 37.46 41.15
C ASP A 440 -40.18 38.53 40.98
N ASN A 441 -39.80 39.80 40.84
CA ASN A 441 -40.71 40.94 40.77
C ASN A 441 -40.46 41.82 39.54
N GLY A 442 -40.03 41.22 38.42
CA GLY A 442 -39.87 41.93 37.15
C GLY A 442 -38.73 42.96 37.12
N GLY A 443 -37.70 42.78 37.95
CA GLY A 443 -36.50 43.61 37.96
C GLY A 443 -36.47 44.72 39.03
N LEU A 444 -37.36 44.68 40.04
CA LEU A 444 -37.33 45.62 41.18
C LEU A 444 -36.31 45.22 42.25
N SER A 445 -35.96 43.93 42.33
CA SER A 445 -34.88 43.43 43.18
C SER A 445 -34.08 42.32 42.51
N TRP A 446 -32.76 42.51 42.43
CA TRP A 446 -31.80 41.57 41.82
C TRP A 446 -31.05 40.76 42.87
N ARG A 447 -31.03 39.45 42.68
CA ARG A 447 -30.30 38.48 43.52
C ARG A 447 -29.45 37.56 42.64
N PRO A 448 -28.28 37.10 43.09
CA PRO A 448 -27.50 36.12 42.34
C PRO A 448 -28.31 34.87 42.01
N ALA A 449 -28.29 34.45 40.76
CA ALA A 449 -28.91 33.22 40.31
C ALA A 449 -28.24 32.02 41.01
N ARG A 450 -29.04 31.06 41.48
CA ARG A 450 -28.53 29.82 42.08
C ARG A 450 -29.13 28.62 41.37
N VAL A 451 -28.27 27.78 40.79
CA VAL A 451 -28.65 26.49 40.21
C VAL A 451 -27.89 25.41 40.94
N GLN A 452 -28.60 24.45 41.54
CA GLN A 452 -28.01 23.47 42.48
C GLN A 452 -26.95 22.54 41.85
N LEU A 453 -26.94 22.39 40.52
CA LEU A 453 -26.14 21.39 39.81
C LEU A 453 -24.76 21.87 39.33
N VAL A 454 -24.48 23.17 39.31
CA VAL A 454 -23.22 23.71 38.76
C VAL A 454 -22.47 24.47 39.85
N GLY A 455 -21.33 23.93 40.29
CA GLY A 455 -20.43 24.62 41.22
C GLY A 455 -19.62 25.69 40.49
N GLY A 456 -19.95 26.97 40.66
CA GLY A 456 -19.19 28.09 40.08
C GLY A 456 -20.06 29.26 39.60
N ALA A 457 -19.44 30.17 38.85
CA ALA A 457 -20.18 31.23 38.15
C ALA A 457 -20.91 30.64 36.94
N LEU A 458 -22.06 31.22 36.60
CA LEU A 458 -22.93 30.77 35.51
C LEU A 458 -22.82 31.77 34.35
N ALA A 459 -22.56 31.27 33.13
CA ALA A 459 -22.68 32.05 31.90
C ALA A 459 -23.94 31.60 31.15
N PRO A 460 -24.86 32.50 30.81
CA PRO A 460 -26.01 32.11 29.98
C PRO A 460 -25.55 31.72 28.57
N GLY A 461 -26.35 30.90 27.89
CA GLY A 461 -26.33 30.85 26.44
C GLY A 461 -26.89 32.17 25.89
N LEU A 462 -25.99 33.08 25.53
CA LEU A 462 -26.31 34.41 25.00
C LEU A 462 -25.32 34.80 23.90
N ARG A 463 -25.83 35.38 22.82
CA ARG A 463 -25.05 36.02 21.74
C ARG A 463 -25.60 37.41 21.44
N LEU A 464 -24.74 38.30 20.99
CA LEU A 464 -25.16 39.55 20.35
C LEU A 464 -24.95 39.42 18.85
N ARG A 465 -25.92 39.92 18.08
CA ARG A 465 -25.94 39.81 16.63
C ARG A 465 -26.05 41.19 16.00
N ARG A 466 -25.42 41.35 14.83
CA ARG A 466 -25.45 42.57 14.03
C ARG A 466 -25.88 42.24 12.60
N ALA A 467 -26.80 43.02 12.02
CA ALA A 467 -26.99 43.01 10.57
C ALA A 467 -25.81 43.76 9.91
N SER A 468 -25.01 43.06 9.11
CA SER A 468 -23.87 43.66 8.44
C SER A 468 -24.30 44.25 7.09
N PRO A 469 -23.96 45.52 6.79
CA PRO A 469 -24.16 46.08 5.45
C PRO A 469 -23.16 45.53 4.43
N VAL A 470 -22.08 44.87 4.89
CA VAL A 470 -21.04 44.27 4.05
C VAL A 470 -21.17 42.75 4.14
N PHE A 471 -21.22 42.08 2.99
CA PHE A 471 -21.26 40.63 2.93
C PHE A 471 -20.01 40.03 3.61
N ARG A 472 -20.25 39.09 4.53
CA ARG A 472 -19.26 38.19 5.14
C ARG A 472 -19.75 36.78 4.91
N VAL A 473 -18.85 35.85 4.64
CA VAL A 473 -19.22 34.42 4.55
C VAL A 473 -19.58 33.99 5.97
N PRO A 474 -20.84 33.66 6.26
CA PRO A 474 -21.26 33.38 7.63
C PRO A 474 -21.00 31.93 8.01
N VAL A 475 -20.26 31.16 7.21
CA VAL A 475 -20.06 29.72 7.43
C VAL A 475 -18.59 29.45 7.68
N ARG A 476 -18.33 28.54 8.61
CA ARG A 476 -17.02 27.96 8.91
C ARG A 476 -17.10 26.46 8.80
N VAL A 477 -15.97 25.80 8.55
CA VAL A 477 -15.91 24.33 8.47
C VAL A 477 -15.18 23.80 9.69
N GLU A 478 -15.83 22.94 10.45
CA GLU A 478 -15.23 22.18 11.53
C GLU A 478 -14.94 20.75 11.05
N ILE A 479 -13.70 20.31 11.19
CA ILE A 479 -13.22 19.01 10.71
C ILE A 479 -12.70 18.21 11.91
N GLY A 480 -13.34 17.10 12.25
CA GLY A 480 -13.03 16.28 13.42
C GLY A 480 -14.00 16.48 14.58
N ARG A 481 -13.61 16.03 15.79
CA ARG A 481 -14.44 16.15 17.01
C ARG A 481 -13.65 16.71 18.19
N GLY A 482 -14.36 17.42 19.07
CA GLY A 482 -13.85 17.87 20.36
C GLY A 482 -12.68 18.84 20.22
N THR A 483 -11.74 18.81 21.17
CA THR A 483 -10.58 19.72 21.18
C THR A 483 -9.57 19.44 20.06
N ALA A 484 -9.71 18.32 19.36
CA ALA A 484 -8.90 17.97 18.20
C ALA A 484 -9.53 18.40 16.86
N ALA A 485 -10.75 18.97 16.89
CA ALA A 485 -11.38 19.50 15.69
C ALA A 485 -10.60 20.72 15.17
N SER A 486 -10.40 20.77 13.86
CA SER A 486 -9.77 21.90 13.17
C SER A 486 -10.86 22.78 12.58
N GLU A 487 -10.84 24.07 12.92
CA GLU A 487 -11.76 25.07 12.39
C GLU A 487 -11.10 25.77 11.19
N LEU A 488 -11.74 25.70 10.03
CA LEU A 488 -11.33 26.37 8.81
C LEU A 488 -12.24 27.57 8.54
N ALA A 489 -11.67 28.77 8.67
CA ALA A 489 -12.33 30.01 8.27
C ALA A 489 -12.42 30.11 6.74
N LEU A 490 -13.56 30.61 6.26
CA LEU A 490 -13.85 30.75 4.82
C LEU A 490 -13.76 32.20 4.34
N ASP A 491 -13.09 33.07 5.12
CA ASP A 491 -12.97 34.51 4.89
C ASP A 491 -12.37 34.86 3.53
N GLN A 492 -11.51 33.99 2.99
CA GLN A 492 -10.92 34.17 1.65
C GLN A 492 -11.95 34.23 0.52
N PHE A 493 -13.15 33.69 0.73
CA PHE A 493 -14.26 33.71 -0.23
C PHE A 493 -15.20 34.91 -0.05
N GLN A 494 -14.99 35.73 0.99
CA GLN A 494 -15.76 36.95 1.23
C GLN A 494 -15.82 37.91 0.02
N PRO A 495 -14.73 38.14 -0.76
CA PRO A 495 -14.79 39.02 -1.92
C PRO A 495 -15.78 38.59 -3.01
N LEU A 496 -16.22 37.32 -3.02
CA LEU A 496 -17.20 36.80 -3.99
C LEU A 496 -18.61 37.34 -3.74
N GLY A 497 -18.89 37.88 -2.55
CA GLY A 497 -20.21 38.44 -2.22
C GLY A 497 -21.33 37.40 -2.10
N ARG A 498 -20.99 36.10 -2.09
CA ARG A 498 -21.92 34.97 -1.97
C ARG A 498 -21.21 33.73 -1.45
N VAL A 499 -21.98 32.78 -0.93
CA VAL A 499 -21.49 31.45 -0.55
C VAL A 499 -21.55 30.57 -1.80
N GLU A 500 -20.57 30.69 -2.69
CA GLU A 500 -20.42 29.81 -3.86
C GLU A 500 -18.92 29.61 -4.12
N PHE A 501 -18.37 28.51 -3.64
CA PHE A 501 -16.94 28.21 -3.78
C PHE A 501 -16.68 26.70 -3.78
N ALA A 502 -15.52 26.32 -4.30
CA ALA A 502 -15.01 24.96 -4.20
C ALA A 502 -14.07 24.83 -2.98
N LEU A 503 -14.13 23.70 -2.29
CA LEU A 503 -13.19 23.33 -1.23
C LEU A 503 -12.11 22.36 -1.74
N ASP A 504 -11.48 22.70 -2.86
CA ASP A 504 -10.32 22.00 -3.45
C ASP A 504 -8.98 22.46 -2.83
N SER A 505 -9.04 23.10 -1.66
CA SER A 505 -7.87 23.75 -1.07
C SER A 505 -7.00 22.77 -0.26
N ASN A 506 -5.68 23.01 -0.31
CA ASN A 506 -4.70 22.35 0.56
C ASN A 506 -5.04 22.49 2.06
N ALA A 507 -5.81 23.52 2.45
CA ALA A 507 -6.19 23.75 3.84
C ALA A 507 -7.20 22.72 4.34
N VAL A 508 -8.20 22.37 3.53
CA VAL A 508 -9.19 21.33 3.88
C VAL A 508 -8.51 19.97 3.96
N ALA A 509 -7.72 19.60 2.94
CA ALA A 509 -6.96 18.36 2.98
C ALA A 509 -6.01 18.30 4.18
N GLY A 510 -5.31 19.39 4.49
CA GLY A 510 -4.44 19.48 5.66
C GLY A 510 -5.18 19.27 6.99
N ALA A 511 -6.36 19.89 7.15
CA ALA A 511 -7.19 19.73 8.35
C ALA A 511 -7.73 18.29 8.50
N VAL A 512 -8.24 17.70 7.41
CA VAL A 512 -8.69 16.30 7.38
C VAL A 512 -7.53 15.36 7.69
N ASN A 513 -6.37 15.56 7.05
CA ASN A 513 -5.18 14.72 7.27
C ASN A 513 -4.64 14.84 8.70
N THR A 514 -4.77 16.01 9.33
CA THR A 514 -4.45 16.19 10.75
C THR A 514 -5.40 15.39 11.63
N ALA A 515 -6.71 15.45 11.36
CA ALA A 515 -7.71 14.67 12.10
C ALA A 515 -7.52 13.15 11.89
N LEU A 516 -7.25 12.70 10.67
CA LEU A 516 -6.92 11.31 10.35
C LEU A 516 -5.65 10.86 11.08
N SER A 517 -4.60 11.69 11.09
CA SER A 517 -3.35 11.38 11.80
C SER A 517 -3.55 11.28 13.31
N ALA A 518 -4.38 12.14 13.90
CA ALA A 518 -4.73 12.07 15.32
C ALA A 518 -5.48 10.77 15.66
N GLN A 519 -6.40 10.32 14.82
CA GLN A 519 -7.08 9.03 14.98
C GLN A 519 -6.12 7.84 14.78
N ARG A 520 -5.12 7.96 13.91
CA ARG A 520 -4.08 6.92 13.70
C ARG A 520 -3.07 6.82 14.81
N ALA A 521 -2.79 7.90 15.54
CA ALA A 521 -1.84 7.87 16.65
C ALA A 521 -2.24 6.85 17.75
N THR A 522 -3.52 6.48 17.80
CA THR A 522 -4.05 5.43 18.68
C THR A 522 -4.14 4.04 18.03
N ALA A 523 -3.83 3.91 16.73
CA ALA A 523 -3.91 2.66 16.01
C ALA A 523 -2.64 1.80 16.19
N CYS A 524 -2.79 0.50 15.98
CA CYS A 524 -1.65 -0.42 16.02
C CYS A 524 -0.64 -0.09 14.91
N PRO A 525 0.67 -0.19 15.19
CA PRO A 525 1.69 0.04 14.18
C PRO A 525 1.52 -0.94 13.03
N ARG A 526 1.87 -0.49 11.82
CA ARG A 526 1.70 -1.25 10.58
C ARG A 526 3.01 -1.39 9.83
N GLY A 527 3.17 -2.50 9.12
CA GLY A 527 4.32 -2.79 8.27
C GLY A 527 5.54 -3.19 9.09
N GLU A 528 6.71 -3.23 8.43
CA GLU A 528 7.99 -3.61 9.04
C GLU A 528 8.37 -2.67 10.18
N GLN A 529 8.66 -3.25 11.35
CA GLN A 529 9.09 -2.53 12.54
C GLN A 529 10.61 -2.64 12.75
N LEU A 530 11.26 -3.68 12.20
CA LEU A 530 12.71 -3.84 12.28
C LEU A 530 13.43 -2.94 11.29
N ARG A 531 14.57 -2.41 11.73
CA ARG A 531 15.51 -1.72 10.84
C ARG A 531 16.51 -2.72 10.32
N ASN A 532 16.83 -2.64 9.03
CA ASN A 532 17.84 -3.48 8.40
C ASN A 532 17.61 -4.98 8.65
N GLY A 533 16.35 -5.44 8.66
CA GLY A 533 16.00 -6.84 8.89
C GLY A 533 16.53 -7.81 7.84
N GLY A 534 16.83 -7.31 6.62
CA GLY A 534 17.54 -8.05 5.57
C GLY A 534 19.08 -7.97 5.66
N PHE A 535 19.63 -7.27 6.64
CA PHE A 535 21.06 -7.08 6.85
C PHE A 535 21.81 -6.58 5.58
N ALA A 536 21.17 -5.69 4.82
CA ALA A 536 21.74 -5.10 3.62
C ALA A 536 22.76 -3.98 3.97
N ASP A 537 22.43 -3.18 4.98
CA ASP A 537 23.21 -2.02 5.43
C ASP A 537 24.28 -2.43 6.45
N ARG A 538 25.46 -1.80 6.36
CA ARG A 538 26.63 -2.11 7.20
C ARG A 538 27.38 -0.85 7.64
N ASP A 539 28.09 -0.97 8.74
CA ASP A 539 29.17 -0.03 9.07
C ASP A 539 30.38 -0.27 8.14
N ASP A 540 31.12 0.80 7.81
CA ASP A 540 32.27 0.81 6.87
C ASP A 540 33.54 0.07 7.39
N GLY A 541 33.39 -0.90 8.30
CA GLY A 541 34.49 -1.67 8.88
C GLY A 541 34.87 -2.96 8.13
N GLU A 542 36.04 -3.52 8.44
CA GLU A 542 36.46 -4.86 7.97
C GLU A 542 35.61 -5.99 8.59
N VAL A 543 35.08 -5.79 9.79
CA VAL A 543 34.15 -6.71 10.45
C VAL A 543 32.73 -6.33 10.09
N TYR A 544 31.97 -7.28 9.56
CA TYR A 544 30.58 -7.06 9.21
C TYR A 544 29.76 -6.82 10.49
N ARG A 545 29.22 -5.61 10.63
CA ARG A 545 28.27 -5.23 11.67
C ARG A 545 27.03 -4.66 10.99
N PRO A 546 25.87 -5.35 11.08
CA PRO A 546 24.64 -4.83 10.53
C PRO A 546 24.26 -3.57 11.30
N GLN A 547 24.04 -2.50 10.55
CA GLN A 547 23.59 -1.24 11.12
C GLN A 547 22.29 -1.46 11.90
N ASP A 548 22.14 -0.80 13.05
CA ASP A 548 20.98 -0.87 13.97
C ASP A 548 20.76 -2.20 14.73
N TRP A 549 21.66 -3.18 14.59
CA TRP A 549 21.61 -4.44 15.34
C TRP A 549 22.77 -4.54 16.33
N THR A 550 22.49 -5.02 17.53
CA THR A 550 23.50 -5.29 18.56
C THR A 550 23.96 -6.75 18.44
N VAL A 551 25.28 -6.95 18.41
CA VAL A 551 25.89 -8.28 18.47
C VAL A 551 26.41 -8.45 19.89
N SER A 552 25.80 -9.35 20.66
CA SER A 552 26.14 -9.56 22.08
C SER A 552 27.42 -10.37 22.25
N ASP A 553 27.65 -11.35 21.38
CA ASP A 553 28.91 -12.10 21.24
C ASP A 553 29.00 -12.66 19.80
N GLY A 554 30.20 -12.82 19.26
CA GLY A 554 30.42 -13.47 17.96
C GLY A 554 30.93 -12.65 16.78
N THR A 555 31.04 -13.34 15.64
CA THR A 555 31.46 -12.76 14.34
C THR A 555 30.38 -12.95 13.29
N LEU A 556 29.85 -11.86 12.77
CA LEU A 556 28.97 -11.94 11.61
C LEU A 556 29.79 -11.98 10.32
N GLY A 557 29.40 -12.85 9.40
CA GLY A 557 30.13 -13.12 8.16
C GLY A 557 29.21 -13.06 6.95
N ARG A 558 29.78 -12.70 5.79
CA ARG A 558 29.07 -12.86 4.52
C ARG A 558 29.64 -14.08 3.82
N GLN A 559 28.84 -15.14 3.73
CA GLN A 559 29.20 -16.29 2.92
C GLN A 559 28.41 -16.26 1.63
N PHE A 560 29.12 -16.23 0.50
CA PHE A 560 28.48 -16.35 -0.81
C PHE A 560 28.35 -17.83 -1.13
N PHE A 561 27.12 -18.29 -1.29
CA PHE A 561 26.87 -19.59 -1.88
C PHE A 561 26.85 -19.44 -3.39
N THR A 562 27.92 -19.88 -4.06
CA THR A 562 27.84 -20.18 -5.48
C THR A 562 27.27 -21.58 -5.61
N VAL A 563 25.94 -21.70 -5.63
CA VAL A 563 25.29 -22.97 -5.96
C VAL A 563 25.58 -23.22 -7.43
N MET A 564 26.34 -24.28 -7.75
CA MET A 564 26.77 -24.56 -9.12
C MET A 564 25.55 -24.68 -10.04
N GLY A 565 25.37 -23.72 -10.94
CA GLY A 565 24.28 -23.69 -11.92
C GLY A 565 23.21 -22.61 -11.70
N MET A 566 23.17 -21.93 -10.55
CA MET A 566 22.25 -20.80 -10.32
C MET A 566 23.01 -19.46 -10.37
N SER A 567 22.66 -18.62 -11.35
CA SER A 567 23.09 -17.21 -11.45
C SER A 567 22.21 -16.31 -10.58
N THR A 568 21.91 -16.68 -9.34
CA THR A 568 21.15 -15.80 -8.45
C THR A 568 22.13 -15.02 -7.57
N THR A 569 22.08 -13.70 -7.70
CA THR A 569 22.76 -12.73 -6.84
C THR A 569 22.14 -12.65 -5.44
N GLU A 570 21.34 -13.63 -5.03
CA GLU A 570 20.74 -13.67 -3.69
C GLU A 570 21.85 -13.95 -2.68
N THR A 571 22.24 -12.89 -1.96
CA THR A 571 23.18 -13.04 -0.86
C THR A 571 22.46 -13.50 0.39
N VAL A 572 22.48 -14.81 0.65
CA VAL A 572 22.25 -15.34 2.00
C VAL A 572 23.33 -14.80 2.93
N ARG A 573 22.95 -14.25 4.08
CA ARG A 573 23.88 -13.74 5.09
C ARG A 573 24.08 -14.81 6.16
N LEU A 574 25.31 -14.92 6.67
CA LEU A 574 25.67 -15.93 7.66
C LEU A 574 25.94 -15.25 9.01
N ILE A 575 25.15 -15.63 10.00
CA ILE A 575 25.52 -15.44 11.40
C ILE A 575 26.40 -16.65 11.76
N GLN A 576 27.73 -16.47 11.69
CA GLN A 576 28.68 -17.53 12.00
C GLN A 576 29.03 -17.47 13.48
N VAL A 577 28.55 -18.46 14.23
CA VAL A 577 29.06 -18.69 15.58
C VAL A 577 30.44 -19.35 15.50
N GLY A 578 31.33 -18.94 16.41
CA GLY A 578 32.73 -19.38 16.46
C GLY A 578 32.89 -20.90 16.63
N ASP A 579 34.13 -21.35 16.83
CA ASP A 579 34.46 -22.78 16.97
C ASP A 579 33.56 -23.52 17.99
N GLN A 580 33.35 -24.83 17.80
CA GLN A 580 32.29 -25.68 18.38
C GLN A 580 32.09 -25.68 19.91
N GLU A 581 32.92 -24.96 20.68
CA GLU A 581 32.86 -24.86 22.14
C GLU A 581 32.68 -23.41 22.64
N GLY A 582 32.34 -22.46 21.76
CA GLY A 582 32.13 -21.06 22.11
C GLY A 582 30.84 -20.80 22.92
N PRO A 583 30.78 -19.68 23.67
CA PRO A 583 29.56 -19.22 24.33
C PRO A 583 28.42 -18.99 23.31
N ALA A 584 27.17 -18.98 23.80
CA ALA A 584 26.02 -18.62 22.98
C ALA A 584 26.22 -17.24 22.35
N GLN A 585 25.74 -17.07 21.12
CA GLN A 585 25.86 -15.82 20.39
C GLN A 585 24.49 -15.36 19.92
N ALA A 586 24.26 -14.05 19.99
CA ALA A 586 22.99 -13.49 19.57
C ALA A 586 23.16 -12.14 18.88
N VAL A 587 22.30 -11.94 17.88
CA VAL A 587 22.02 -10.62 17.32
C VAL A 587 20.65 -10.18 17.78
N SER A 588 20.54 -8.93 18.19
CA SER A 588 19.25 -8.40 18.63
C SER A 588 19.03 -6.95 18.27
N GLN A 589 17.75 -6.60 18.19
CA GLN A 589 17.29 -5.24 17.98
C GLN A 589 16.11 -4.98 18.91
N VAL A 590 16.22 -3.91 19.70
CA VAL A 590 15.14 -3.43 20.57
C VAL A 590 14.38 -2.34 19.82
N ILE A 591 13.06 -2.48 19.74
CA ILE A 591 12.17 -1.52 19.08
C ILE A 591 10.96 -1.20 19.97
N PRO A 592 10.34 -0.03 19.84
CA PRO A 592 9.13 0.29 20.58
C PRO A 592 7.91 -0.40 19.98
N VAL A 593 6.93 -0.71 20.82
CA VAL A 593 5.68 -1.40 20.44
C VAL A 593 4.48 -0.79 21.16
N SER A 594 3.30 -0.95 20.57
CA SER A 594 2.02 -0.61 21.21
C SER A 594 1.43 -1.82 21.93
N PRO A 595 1.08 -1.72 23.23
CA PRO A 595 0.40 -2.79 23.96
C PRO A 595 -0.92 -3.20 23.30
N GLY A 596 -1.27 -4.49 23.38
CA GLY A 596 -2.52 -5.03 22.82
C GLY A 596 -2.55 -5.13 21.30
N CYS A 597 -1.49 -4.73 20.60
CA CYS A 597 -1.44 -4.78 19.15
C CYS A 597 -0.90 -6.12 18.62
N PRO A 598 -1.46 -6.63 17.52
CA PRO A 598 -0.95 -7.81 16.82
C PRO A 598 0.35 -7.52 16.06
N TYR A 599 1.27 -8.49 16.11
CA TYR A 599 2.54 -8.52 15.39
C TYR A 599 2.78 -9.90 14.79
N ARG A 600 3.52 -9.93 13.69
CA ARG A 600 4.05 -11.14 13.06
C ARG A 600 5.56 -11.06 12.97
N LEU A 601 6.24 -11.99 13.61
CA LEU A 601 7.66 -12.26 13.38
C LEU A 601 7.78 -13.24 12.21
N THR A 602 8.59 -12.92 11.21
CA THR A 602 8.95 -13.81 10.12
C THR A 602 10.46 -13.97 10.07
N PHE A 603 10.93 -15.20 9.97
CA PHE A 603 12.32 -15.55 9.79
C PHE A 603 12.47 -16.35 8.50
N ARG A 604 13.23 -15.82 7.54
CA ARG A 604 13.57 -16.53 6.30
C ARG A 604 15.03 -16.94 6.36
N GLY A 605 15.25 -18.20 6.72
CA GLY A 605 16.58 -18.75 6.96
C GLY A 605 16.54 -20.22 7.36
N PHE A 606 17.71 -20.82 7.54
CA PHE A 606 17.89 -22.18 8.06
C PHE A 606 19.06 -22.22 9.03
N THR A 607 19.10 -23.27 9.85
CA THR A 607 20.13 -23.46 10.87
C THR A 607 20.93 -24.73 10.59
N THR A 608 22.11 -24.87 11.21
CA THR A 608 22.86 -26.13 11.19
C THR A 608 22.62 -27.01 12.42
N HIS A 609 21.89 -26.51 13.42
CA HIS A 609 21.60 -27.24 14.66
C HIS A 609 20.19 -26.91 15.16
N ARG A 610 19.67 -27.76 16.05
CA ARG A 610 18.31 -27.64 16.59
C ARG A 610 18.18 -26.68 17.76
N ASP A 611 19.28 -26.31 18.41
CA ASP A 611 19.25 -25.46 19.62
C ASP A 611 19.21 -23.95 19.30
N THR A 612 19.23 -23.61 18.01
CA THR A 612 18.99 -22.24 17.55
C THR A 612 17.54 -21.87 17.78
N ARG A 613 17.29 -20.68 18.33
CA ARG A 613 15.94 -20.14 18.51
C ARG A 613 15.89 -18.65 18.22
N ILE A 614 14.68 -18.14 17.98
CA ILE A 614 14.42 -16.71 17.81
C ILE A 614 13.41 -16.31 18.87
N GLU A 615 13.67 -15.22 19.58
CA GLU A 615 12.85 -14.76 20.69
C GLU A 615 12.30 -13.36 20.44
N LEU A 616 11.06 -13.14 20.88
CA LEU A 616 10.47 -11.82 21.09
C LEU A 616 10.35 -11.60 22.59
N ILE A 617 11.19 -10.72 23.15
CA ILE A 617 11.16 -10.38 24.57
C ILE A 617 10.39 -9.07 24.72
N TRP A 618 9.19 -9.14 25.25
CA TRP A 618 8.33 -7.97 25.48
C TRP A 618 8.75 -7.28 26.76
N HIS A 619 9.14 -6.01 26.66
CA HIS A 619 9.52 -5.19 27.80
C HIS A 619 8.41 -4.18 28.11
N GLY A 620 8.09 -4.05 29.40
CA GLY A 620 7.29 -2.94 29.90
C GLY A 620 8.16 -1.80 30.45
N ALA A 621 7.52 -0.93 31.24
CA ALA A 621 8.22 0.13 31.95
C ALA A 621 9.43 -0.41 32.75
N GLU A 622 10.50 0.39 32.80
CA GLU A 622 11.75 0.06 33.49
C GLU A 622 12.43 -1.22 32.97
N CYS A 623 12.15 -1.63 31.73
CA CYS A 623 12.73 -2.81 31.08
C CYS A 623 12.39 -4.15 31.72
N SER A 624 11.36 -4.20 32.57
CA SER A 624 10.84 -5.48 33.09
C SER A 624 10.31 -6.35 31.94
N VAL A 625 10.63 -7.65 31.96
CA VAL A 625 10.11 -8.59 30.96
C VAL A 625 8.66 -8.93 31.29
N ALA A 626 7.76 -8.57 30.39
CA ALA A 626 6.33 -8.87 30.48
C ALA A 626 6.01 -10.28 29.95
N ARG A 627 6.61 -10.66 28.82
CA ARG A 627 6.43 -11.97 28.17
C ARG A 627 7.60 -12.28 27.24
N VAL A 628 7.87 -13.56 27.00
CA VAL A 628 8.78 -14.02 25.95
C VAL A 628 7.99 -14.94 25.03
N ASP A 629 8.03 -14.67 23.73
CA ASP A 629 7.56 -15.60 22.72
C ASP A 629 8.76 -16.16 21.96
N THR A 630 8.68 -17.41 21.50
CA THR A 630 9.78 -18.09 20.81
C THR A 630 9.31 -18.61 19.46
N LEU A 631 10.13 -18.44 18.43
CA LEU A 631 9.98 -18.98 17.10
C LEU A 631 11.15 -19.93 16.83
N ASP A 632 10.82 -21.20 16.64
CA ASP A 632 11.80 -22.18 16.18
C ASP A 632 12.09 -21.94 14.69
N PRO A 633 13.36 -21.70 14.31
CA PRO A 633 13.71 -21.57 12.91
C PRO A 633 13.50 -22.91 12.19
N PRO A 634 13.30 -22.89 10.86
CA PRO A 634 13.15 -24.12 10.09
C PRO A 634 14.27 -25.12 10.40
N ALA A 635 13.88 -26.37 10.69
CA ALA A 635 14.78 -27.43 11.13
C ALA A 635 16.00 -27.56 10.20
N PRO A 636 17.17 -27.95 10.75
CA PRO A 636 18.38 -28.06 9.96
C PRO A 636 18.18 -29.02 8.79
N LEU A 637 18.52 -28.57 7.59
CA LEU A 637 18.56 -29.40 6.38
C LEU A 637 19.67 -30.46 6.43
N PHE A 638 20.44 -30.54 7.52
CA PHE A 638 21.58 -31.40 7.70
C PHE A 638 21.23 -32.56 8.65
N VAL A 639 21.30 -33.77 8.11
CA VAL A 639 21.37 -35.02 8.89
C VAL A 639 22.77 -35.11 9.50
N ASP A 640 22.92 -35.68 10.70
CA ASP A 640 24.05 -35.64 11.66
C ASP A 640 25.47 -36.03 11.18
N ASP A 641 25.79 -36.01 9.87
CA ASP A 641 27.12 -36.29 9.33
C ASP A 641 27.83 -34.99 8.87
N PRO A 642 28.75 -34.44 9.69
CA PRO A 642 29.51 -33.23 9.35
C PRO A 642 30.35 -33.38 8.06
N GLY A 643 30.63 -34.60 7.59
CA GLY A 643 31.32 -34.87 6.33
C GLY A 643 30.48 -34.72 5.06
N HIS A 644 29.16 -34.56 5.16
CA HIS A 644 28.25 -34.46 3.99
C HIS A 644 27.74 -33.04 3.69
N THR A 645 28.12 -32.07 4.52
CA THR A 645 27.69 -30.66 4.44
C THR A 645 28.01 -29.99 3.09
N SER A 646 29.14 -30.32 2.45
CA SER A 646 29.51 -29.74 1.15
C SER A 646 28.80 -30.39 -0.04
N ALA A 647 28.31 -31.63 0.09
CA ALA A 647 27.66 -32.35 -1.01
C ALA A 647 26.21 -31.92 -1.17
N PHE A 648 25.45 -31.75 -0.08
CA PHE A 648 24.03 -31.40 -0.15
C PHE A 648 23.80 -29.99 -0.72
N LEU A 649 24.60 -28.99 -0.33
CA LEU A 649 24.54 -27.64 -0.92
C LEU A 649 24.97 -27.61 -2.40
N ALA A 650 25.72 -28.62 -2.85
CA ALA A 650 26.14 -28.74 -4.25
C ALA A 650 25.14 -29.52 -5.11
N THR A 651 24.30 -30.38 -4.53
CA THR A 651 23.36 -31.23 -5.28
C THR A 651 21.89 -30.85 -5.13
N SER A 652 21.52 -30.20 -4.02
CA SER A 652 20.17 -29.72 -3.78
C SER A 652 20.10 -28.24 -4.15
N PRO A 653 19.48 -27.86 -5.27
CA PRO A 653 19.21 -26.46 -5.53
C PRO A 653 18.26 -25.99 -4.42
N LEU A 654 18.77 -25.23 -3.45
CA LEU A 654 17.95 -24.47 -2.53
C LEU A 654 17.18 -23.45 -3.37
N ARG A 655 16.03 -23.87 -3.94
CA ARG A 655 15.17 -23.05 -4.81
C ARG A 655 14.55 -21.91 -4.02
N THR A 656 14.29 -22.11 -2.72
CA THR A 656 13.84 -21.08 -1.80
C THR A 656 14.46 -21.31 -0.43
N ILE A 657 14.77 -20.21 0.25
CA ILE A 657 15.20 -20.23 1.64
C ILE A 657 13.94 -20.50 2.49
N PRO A 658 13.94 -21.54 3.35
CA PRO A 658 12.78 -21.84 4.18
C PRO A 658 12.49 -20.65 5.09
N ALA A 659 11.23 -20.53 5.51
CA ALA A 659 10.82 -19.46 6.41
C ALA A 659 9.88 -20.02 7.46
N ALA A 660 9.98 -19.48 8.68
CA ALA A 660 9.08 -19.71 9.79
C ALA A 660 8.47 -18.38 10.22
N SER A 661 7.27 -18.42 10.77
CA SER A 661 6.55 -17.24 11.22
C SER A 661 5.89 -17.49 12.58
N LEU A 662 5.72 -16.42 13.35
CA LEU A 662 5.06 -16.40 14.65
C LEU A 662 4.11 -15.19 14.69
N ASP A 663 2.82 -15.48 14.84
CA ASP A 663 1.78 -14.48 15.09
C ASP A 663 1.57 -14.33 16.60
N THR A 664 1.60 -13.09 17.10
CA THR A 664 1.46 -12.80 18.53
C THR A 664 0.86 -11.42 18.78
N THR A 665 0.39 -11.15 19.99
CA THR A 665 -0.16 -9.84 20.39
C THR A 665 0.65 -9.29 21.54
N ALA A 666 1.16 -8.06 21.42
CA ALA A 666 1.91 -7.40 22.50
C ALA A 666 1.11 -7.44 23.82
N PRO A 667 1.69 -7.92 24.93
CA PRO A 667 0.98 -7.97 26.20
C PRO A 667 0.65 -6.56 26.71
N GLU A 668 -0.36 -6.43 27.57
CA GLU A 668 -0.67 -5.16 28.22
C GLU A 668 0.56 -4.65 28.99
N GLY A 669 0.84 -3.34 28.87
CA GLY A 669 1.99 -2.70 29.51
C GLY A 669 3.33 -2.83 28.78
N ALA A 670 3.43 -3.61 27.70
CA ALA A 670 4.65 -3.66 26.89
C ALA A 670 4.78 -2.41 26.00
N ASP A 671 5.85 -1.65 26.18
CA ASP A 671 6.18 -0.47 25.38
C ASP A 671 7.43 -0.67 24.49
N GLN A 672 8.15 -1.79 24.67
CA GLN A 672 9.27 -2.20 23.81
C GLN A 672 9.27 -3.72 23.57
N VAL A 673 9.93 -4.16 22.51
CA VAL A 673 10.23 -5.57 22.25
C VAL A 673 11.68 -5.72 21.77
N GLU A 674 12.40 -6.70 22.31
CA GLU A 674 13.67 -7.17 21.76
C GLU A 674 13.40 -8.35 20.82
N VAL A 675 13.81 -8.22 19.56
CA VAL A 675 13.90 -9.37 18.64
C VAL A 675 15.30 -9.92 18.72
N ARG A 676 15.44 -11.17 19.18
CA ARG A 676 16.73 -11.79 19.49
C ARG A 676 16.88 -13.12 18.75
N VAL A 677 17.91 -13.23 17.92
CA VAL A 677 18.24 -14.47 17.19
C VAL A 677 19.46 -15.10 17.87
N ILE A 678 19.31 -16.31 18.41
CA ILE A 678 20.32 -16.97 19.25
C ILE A 678 20.83 -18.23 18.55
N ALA A 679 22.16 -18.37 18.45
CA ALA A 679 22.80 -19.62 18.09
C ALA A 679 23.70 -20.13 19.23
N GLU A 680 23.50 -21.39 19.60
CA GLU A 680 24.21 -22.08 20.69
C GLU A 680 25.14 -23.17 20.13
N GLY A 681 26.16 -23.59 20.88
CA GLY A 681 26.93 -24.80 20.59
C GLY A 681 27.64 -24.83 19.22
N GLY A 682 28.13 -23.69 18.72
CA GLY A 682 28.78 -23.61 17.40
C GLY A 682 27.82 -23.71 16.20
N SER A 683 26.52 -23.53 16.44
CA SER A 683 25.49 -23.51 15.39
C SER A 683 25.66 -22.34 14.43
N ARG A 684 25.40 -22.55 13.15
CA ARG A 684 25.36 -21.48 12.14
C ARG A 684 23.91 -21.18 11.77
N ILE A 685 23.59 -19.90 11.66
CA ILE A 685 22.29 -19.44 11.18
C ILE A 685 22.52 -18.74 9.85
N PHE A 686 21.86 -19.24 8.82
CA PHE A 686 21.82 -18.62 7.52
C PHE A 686 20.49 -17.92 7.40
N THR A 687 20.50 -16.60 7.29
CA THR A 687 19.29 -15.79 7.20
C THR A 687 19.37 -14.85 6.03
N ASP A 688 18.23 -14.69 5.36
CA ASP A 688 18.01 -13.67 4.36
C ASP A 688 17.30 -12.47 4.99
N VAL A 689 16.20 -12.74 5.71
CA VAL A 689 15.35 -11.70 6.30
C VAL A 689 14.87 -12.12 7.69
N VAL A 690 14.98 -11.20 8.65
CA VAL A 690 14.19 -11.19 9.89
C VAL A 690 13.25 -9.99 9.81
N SER A 691 11.96 -10.22 9.99
CA SER A 691 10.92 -9.22 9.84
C SER A 691 9.99 -9.26 11.04
N LEU A 692 9.66 -8.10 11.63
CA LEU A 692 8.60 -8.00 12.63
C LEU A 692 7.59 -6.99 12.10
N THR A 693 6.48 -7.47 11.54
CA THR A 693 5.44 -6.60 11.01
C THR A 693 4.34 -6.38 12.05
N GLY A 694 4.06 -5.13 12.37
CA GLY A 694 2.80 -4.78 13.03
C GLY A 694 1.65 -4.80 12.02
N GLY A 695 0.45 -5.17 12.43
CA GLY A 695 -0.71 -5.06 11.56
C GLY A 695 -1.87 -5.97 11.97
N PRO A 696 -3.09 -5.73 11.45
CA PRO A 696 -4.28 -6.46 11.83
C PRO A 696 -4.18 -7.92 11.39
N ALA A 697 -3.62 -8.77 12.25
CA ALA A 697 -3.63 -10.21 12.07
C ALA A 697 -5.05 -10.72 12.37
N GLY A 698 -5.95 -10.56 11.40
CA GLY A 698 -7.23 -11.24 11.41
C GLY A 698 -7.05 -12.74 11.17
N ILE A 699 -6.13 -13.11 10.27
CA ILE A 699 -5.85 -14.49 9.89
C ILE A 699 -4.63 -15.03 10.63
N VAL A 700 -4.84 -16.12 11.35
CA VAL A 700 -3.84 -17.00 11.95
C VAL A 700 -3.22 -17.89 10.86
N ASN A 701 -1.89 -18.05 10.88
CA ASN A 701 -1.16 -18.91 9.95
C ASN A 701 -1.50 -18.63 8.48
N PRO A 702 -1.40 -17.36 8.02
CA PRO A 702 -1.79 -17.03 6.66
C PRO A 702 -0.83 -17.55 5.60
N ASP A 703 0.39 -17.94 5.95
CA ASP A 703 1.36 -18.54 5.02
C ASP A 703 1.24 -20.07 4.95
N PHE A 704 0.32 -20.66 5.72
CA PHE A 704 0.06 -22.10 5.80
C PHE A 704 1.30 -22.94 6.18
N ARG A 705 2.20 -22.37 6.98
CA ARG A 705 3.46 -23.04 7.38
C ARG A 705 3.42 -23.66 8.76
N GLN A 706 2.43 -23.31 9.58
CA GLN A 706 2.25 -23.87 10.92
C GLN A 706 1.30 -25.07 10.88
N PHE A 707 1.77 -26.22 11.34
CA PHE A 707 1.03 -27.47 11.38
C PHE A 707 0.75 -27.88 12.83
N VAL A 708 -0.43 -28.44 13.08
CA VAL A 708 -0.74 -29.12 14.34
C VAL A 708 -0.14 -30.52 14.25
N MET A 709 0.83 -30.81 15.12
CA MET A 709 1.53 -32.09 15.17
C MET A 709 0.99 -32.94 16.33
N SER A 710 0.79 -34.24 16.09
CA SER A 710 0.47 -35.24 17.12
C SER A 710 1.44 -36.39 17.00
N GLY A 711 2.51 -36.33 17.79
CA GLY A 711 3.67 -37.17 17.55
C GLY A 711 4.41 -36.79 16.27
N SER A 712 4.60 -37.74 15.36
CA SER A 712 5.22 -37.53 14.04
C SER A 712 4.24 -37.10 12.95
N ASP A 713 2.94 -37.15 13.24
CA ASP A 713 1.90 -37.06 12.22
C ASP A 713 1.30 -35.65 12.20
N VAL A 714 0.99 -35.16 11.01
CA VAL A 714 0.36 -33.86 10.78
C VAL A 714 -1.16 -34.03 10.93
N GLU A 715 -1.74 -33.49 12.01
CA GLU A 715 -3.20 -33.55 12.24
C GLU A 715 -3.97 -32.47 11.46
N GLY A 716 -3.32 -31.35 11.13
CA GLY A 716 -3.94 -30.26 10.38
C GLY A 716 -3.13 -28.98 10.35
N LEU A 717 -3.76 -27.91 9.86
CA LEU A 717 -3.17 -26.57 9.80
C LEU A 717 -3.54 -25.77 11.04
N GLN A 718 -2.56 -25.22 11.74
CA GLN A 718 -2.82 -24.41 12.92
C GLN A 718 -3.72 -23.22 12.56
N GLY A 719 -4.82 -23.04 13.29
CA GLY A 719 -5.78 -21.95 13.08
C GLY A 719 -6.78 -22.15 11.94
N TRP A 720 -6.72 -23.24 11.18
CA TRP A 720 -7.64 -23.54 10.07
C TRP A 720 -8.50 -24.76 10.37
N ALA A 721 -9.81 -24.62 10.18
CA ALA A 721 -10.75 -25.72 10.28
C ALA A 721 -10.84 -26.47 8.94
N ASN A 722 -10.79 -27.80 8.98
CA ASN A 722 -10.99 -28.65 7.82
C ASN A 722 -12.43 -29.16 7.79
N SER A 723 -13.07 -29.12 6.62
CA SER A 723 -14.37 -29.75 6.39
C SER A 723 -14.34 -30.59 5.10
N PRO A 724 -14.83 -31.84 5.11
CA PRO A 724 -15.32 -32.58 6.29
C PRO A 724 -14.21 -32.85 7.30
N VAL A 725 -14.54 -32.83 8.60
CA VAL A 725 -13.58 -33.07 9.69
C VAL A 725 -12.96 -34.48 9.62
N GLU A 726 -13.67 -35.43 9.01
CA GLU A 726 -13.25 -36.84 8.87
C GLU A 726 -12.23 -37.06 7.75
N VAL A 727 -11.96 -36.07 6.90
CA VAL A 727 -10.96 -36.20 5.83
C VAL A 727 -9.58 -35.97 6.43
N THR A 728 -8.85 -37.06 6.65
CA THR A 728 -7.43 -37.06 7.06
C THR A 728 -6.50 -37.28 5.86
N GLU A 729 -5.19 -37.07 6.05
CA GLU A 729 -4.19 -37.41 5.01
C GLU A 729 -4.27 -38.88 4.59
N GLU A 730 -4.65 -39.77 5.50
CA GLU A 730 -4.77 -41.20 5.21
C GLU A 730 -5.94 -41.53 4.28
N ASN A 731 -7.02 -40.72 4.27
CA ASN A 731 -8.32 -41.14 3.74
C ASN A 731 -8.98 -40.16 2.75
N GLY A 732 -8.43 -38.97 2.47
CA GLY A 732 -9.02 -38.15 1.42
C GLY A 732 -8.34 -36.84 0.99
N TYR A 733 -7.18 -36.47 1.51
CA TYR A 733 -6.31 -35.49 0.83
C TYR A 733 -4.84 -35.83 1.02
N SER A 734 -3.94 -35.27 0.20
CA SER A 734 -2.50 -35.30 0.47
C SER A 734 -1.97 -33.88 0.60
N GLY A 735 -1.28 -33.60 1.71
CA GLY A 735 -0.51 -32.38 1.91
C GLY A 735 0.95 -32.62 1.60
N ASN A 736 1.56 -31.74 0.81
CA ASN A 736 3.00 -31.74 0.63
C ASN A 736 3.52 -30.32 0.80
N VAL A 737 4.34 -30.12 1.83
CA VAL A 737 5.05 -28.86 2.04
C VAL A 737 6.19 -28.80 1.03
N THR A 738 6.04 -27.95 0.04
CA THR A 738 7.08 -27.68 -0.95
C THR A 738 7.83 -26.41 -0.59
N LEU A 739 8.97 -26.21 -1.25
CA LEU A 739 9.70 -24.94 -1.22
C LEU A 739 8.86 -23.73 -1.68
N GLU A 740 7.80 -23.96 -2.45
CA GLU A 740 6.95 -22.92 -3.01
C GLU A 740 5.72 -22.62 -2.13
N GLY A 741 5.38 -23.49 -1.19
CA GLY A 741 4.16 -23.40 -0.38
C GLY A 741 3.57 -24.78 -0.06
N LEU A 742 2.40 -24.79 0.55
CA LEU A 742 1.68 -26.00 0.87
C LEU A 742 0.83 -26.46 -0.33
N THR A 743 1.20 -27.57 -0.96
CA THR A 743 0.36 -28.20 -2.00
C THR A 743 -0.62 -29.15 -1.34
N LEU A 744 -1.92 -28.86 -1.47
CA LEU A 744 -3.00 -29.74 -1.06
C LEU A 744 -3.65 -30.36 -2.29
N THR A 745 -3.78 -31.69 -2.31
CA THR A 745 -4.51 -32.43 -3.34
C THR A 745 -5.70 -33.13 -2.69
N ASN A 746 -6.92 -32.84 -3.14
CA ASN A 746 -8.09 -33.55 -2.65
C ASN A 746 -8.24 -34.89 -3.38
N LEU A 747 -8.06 -35.99 -2.63
CA LEU A 747 -8.11 -37.36 -3.11
C LEU A 747 -9.41 -38.07 -2.70
N ASN A 748 -10.39 -37.34 -2.13
CA ASN A 748 -11.60 -37.93 -1.58
C ASN A 748 -12.41 -38.66 -2.66
N PRO A 749 -12.54 -40.00 -2.59
CA PRO A 749 -13.24 -40.78 -3.62
C PRO A 749 -14.75 -40.54 -3.64
N GLN A 750 -15.32 -39.93 -2.60
CA GLN A 750 -16.76 -39.62 -2.51
C GLN A 750 -17.15 -38.37 -3.29
N GLY A 751 -16.17 -37.61 -3.79
CA GLY A 751 -16.40 -36.41 -4.60
C GLY A 751 -16.64 -35.14 -3.79
N GLU A 752 -16.61 -35.19 -2.46
CA GLU A 752 -16.79 -34.00 -1.62
C GLU A 752 -15.56 -33.07 -1.65
N PRO A 753 -15.76 -31.74 -1.66
CA PRO A 753 -14.65 -30.81 -1.64
C PRO A 753 -13.97 -30.76 -0.26
N LEU A 754 -12.65 -30.60 -0.25
CA LEU A 754 -11.88 -30.25 0.93
C LEU A 754 -12.03 -28.74 1.15
N ILE A 755 -12.48 -28.33 2.32
CA ILE A 755 -12.67 -26.94 2.67
C ILE A 755 -11.74 -26.59 3.83
N LEU A 756 -10.90 -25.57 3.65
CA LEU A 756 -10.22 -24.89 4.74
C LEU A 756 -11.00 -23.63 5.08
N SER A 757 -11.34 -23.42 6.35
CA SER A 757 -11.98 -22.18 6.77
C SER A 757 -11.41 -21.58 8.06
N GLN A 758 -11.52 -20.26 8.16
CA GLN A 758 -11.16 -19.49 9.34
C GLN A 758 -12.09 -18.30 9.51
N ARG A 759 -12.55 -18.06 10.73
CA ARG A 759 -13.44 -16.93 11.06
C ARG A 759 -12.63 -15.75 11.58
N ILE A 760 -12.95 -14.56 11.07
CA ILE A 760 -12.32 -13.31 11.47
C ILE A 760 -13.39 -12.27 11.83
N PRO A 761 -13.14 -11.39 12.81
CA PRO A 761 -14.06 -10.31 13.15
C PRO A 761 -14.08 -9.25 12.03
N VAL A 762 -15.27 -8.72 11.73
CA VAL A 762 -15.48 -7.62 10.77
C VAL A 762 -16.54 -6.65 11.33
N ALA A 763 -16.50 -5.40 10.88
CA ALA A 763 -17.52 -4.41 11.25
C ALA A 763 -18.52 -4.23 10.11
N ALA A 764 -19.82 -4.27 10.40
CA ALA A 764 -20.88 -3.94 9.47
C ALA A 764 -20.63 -2.58 8.79
N GLY A 765 -20.86 -2.50 7.48
CA GLY A 765 -20.63 -1.32 6.66
C GLY A 765 -19.16 -1.01 6.33
N ALA A 766 -18.19 -1.73 6.90
CA ALA A 766 -16.78 -1.54 6.58
C ALA A 766 -16.44 -2.13 5.19
N PRO A 767 -15.48 -1.55 4.45
CA PRO A 767 -14.85 -2.23 3.34
C PRO A 767 -14.10 -3.47 3.83
N PHE A 768 -14.24 -4.54 3.05
CA PHE A 768 -13.57 -5.82 3.24
C PHE A 768 -12.85 -6.19 1.95
N ALA A 769 -11.59 -6.58 2.07
CA ALA A 769 -10.88 -7.26 1.00
C ALA A 769 -10.18 -8.51 1.54
N ALA A 770 -10.06 -9.53 0.69
CA ALA A 770 -9.26 -10.72 0.98
C ALA A 770 -8.52 -11.14 -0.28
N GLY A 771 -7.29 -11.64 -0.13
CA GLY A 771 -6.45 -12.13 -1.21
C GLY A 771 -5.88 -13.49 -0.86
N LEU A 772 -6.01 -14.45 -1.78
CA LEU A 772 -5.32 -15.73 -1.71
C LEU A 772 -4.19 -15.71 -2.74
N GLU A 773 -2.96 -15.84 -2.27
CA GLU A 773 -1.81 -16.18 -3.09
C GLU A 773 -1.70 -17.70 -3.18
N GLY A 774 -1.98 -18.23 -4.37
CA GLY A 774 -2.04 -19.65 -4.63
C GLY A 774 -2.07 -19.99 -6.12
N ARG A 775 -1.69 -21.21 -6.47
CA ARG A 775 -1.71 -21.69 -7.86
C ARG A 775 -2.09 -23.15 -7.99
N VAL A 776 -2.77 -23.48 -9.09
CA VAL A 776 -3.09 -24.86 -9.44
C VAL A 776 -1.85 -25.53 -10.05
N PRO A 777 -1.33 -26.63 -9.48
CA PRO A 777 -0.21 -27.36 -10.04
C PRO A 777 -0.47 -27.80 -11.48
N THR A 778 0.57 -27.82 -12.32
CA THR A 778 0.44 -28.14 -13.76
C THR A 778 -0.28 -29.47 -14.01
N ALA A 779 0.00 -30.50 -13.20
CA ALA A 779 -0.62 -31.83 -13.30
C ALA A 779 -2.14 -31.83 -13.08
N HIS A 780 -2.70 -30.81 -12.41
CA HIS A 780 -4.12 -30.74 -12.03
C HIS A 780 -4.91 -29.68 -12.80
N ARG A 781 -4.33 -29.04 -13.82
CA ARG A 781 -4.99 -27.93 -14.54
C ARG A 781 -6.25 -28.32 -15.30
N ASN A 782 -6.41 -29.60 -15.63
CA ASN A 782 -7.59 -30.12 -16.30
C ASN A 782 -8.69 -30.57 -15.32
N GLY A 783 -8.42 -30.51 -14.01
CA GLY A 783 -9.39 -30.81 -12.97
C GLY A 783 -10.36 -29.66 -12.70
N PRO A 784 -11.34 -29.84 -11.79
CA PRO A 784 -12.20 -28.76 -11.34
C PRO A 784 -11.38 -27.64 -10.69
N ALA A 785 -11.76 -26.38 -10.94
CA ALA A 785 -11.03 -25.23 -10.40
C ALA A 785 -11.27 -25.09 -8.88
N PRO A 786 -10.21 -24.93 -8.07
CA PRO A 786 -10.36 -24.56 -6.66
C PRO A 786 -11.10 -23.22 -6.49
N GLY A 787 -11.72 -23.02 -5.33
CA GLY A 787 -12.44 -21.81 -4.96
C GLY A 787 -11.79 -21.07 -3.79
N PHE A 788 -11.96 -19.75 -3.77
CA PHE A 788 -11.63 -18.86 -2.66
C PHE A 788 -12.84 -17.96 -2.39
N GLY A 789 -13.28 -17.87 -1.13
CA GLY A 789 -14.51 -17.17 -0.78
C GLY A 789 -14.52 -16.60 0.63
N ALA A 790 -15.57 -15.85 0.93
CA ALA A 790 -15.89 -15.35 2.26
C ALA A 790 -17.40 -15.51 2.52
N ILE A 791 -17.77 -16.05 3.68
CA ILE A 791 -19.15 -16.15 4.15
C ILE A 791 -19.32 -15.14 5.29
N TRP A 792 -20.36 -14.32 5.23
CA TRP A 792 -20.65 -13.33 6.26
C TRP A 792 -21.50 -13.96 7.37
N LEU A 793 -21.12 -13.74 8.62
CA LEU A 793 -21.78 -14.30 9.80
C LEU A 793 -22.18 -13.17 10.77
N ASP A 794 -23.34 -13.30 11.41
CA ASP A 794 -23.75 -12.45 12.52
C ASP A 794 -23.02 -12.81 13.84
N ASP A 795 -23.33 -12.10 14.93
CA ASP A 795 -22.77 -12.37 16.26
C ASP A 795 -23.07 -13.80 16.78
N ALA A 796 -24.11 -14.46 16.27
CA ALA A 796 -24.47 -15.84 16.61
C ALA A 796 -23.77 -16.88 15.72
N GLY A 797 -22.97 -16.44 14.75
CA GLY A 797 -22.31 -17.31 13.77
C GLY A 797 -23.25 -17.82 12.67
N THR A 798 -24.41 -17.19 12.48
CA THR A 798 -25.38 -17.54 11.42
C THR A 798 -25.05 -16.78 10.15
N ALA A 799 -25.06 -17.47 9.01
CA ALA A 799 -24.80 -16.84 7.72
C ALA A 799 -25.86 -15.79 7.38
N THR A 800 -25.42 -14.57 7.05
CA THR A 800 -26.29 -13.43 6.69
C THR A 800 -25.73 -12.66 5.51
N GLY A 801 -26.55 -12.24 4.55
CA GLY A 801 -26.05 -11.60 3.31
C GLY A 801 -25.49 -12.58 2.27
N THR A 802 -24.96 -12.04 1.16
CA THR A 802 -24.51 -12.83 0.00
C THR A 802 -23.03 -13.20 0.15
N PRO A 803 -22.65 -14.50 0.10
CA PRO A 803 -21.24 -14.89 0.19
C PRO A 803 -20.44 -14.40 -1.02
N LEU A 804 -19.15 -14.14 -0.79
CA LEU A 804 -18.18 -13.87 -1.85
C LEU A 804 -17.54 -15.18 -2.31
N ALA A 805 -17.37 -15.36 -3.62
CA ALA A 805 -16.67 -16.51 -4.17
C ALA A 805 -15.95 -16.15 -5.47
N ALA A 806 -14.73 -16.65 -5.61
CA ALA A 806 -13.90 -16.55 -6.79
C ALA A 806 -13.27 -17.93 -7.08
N SER A 807 -13.17 -18.30 -8.35
CA SER A 807 -12.40 -19.48 -8.75
C SER A 807 -10.92 -19.12 -8.85
N VAL A 808 -10.05 -19.97 -8.32
CA VAL A 808 -8.60 -19.89 -8.51
C VAL A 808 -8.29 -20.41 -9.91
N ALA A 809 -7.92 -19.50 -10.81
CA ALA A 809 -7.75 -19.83 -12.21
C ALA A 809 -6.49 -20.70 -12.43
N ALA A 810 -6.67 -21.84 -13.10
CA ALA A 810 -5.58 -22.79 -13.37
C ALA A 810 -4.40 -22.21 -14.18
N GLN A 811 -4.62 -21.12 -14.91
CA GLN A 811 -3.61 -20.38 -15.69
C GLN A 811 -3.61 -18.87 -15.41
N GLY A 812 -4.16 -18.46 -14.25
CA GLY A 812 -4.36 -17.06 -13.88
C GLY A 812 -3.21 -16.45 -13.09
N SER A 813 -3.51 -15.29 -12.48
CA SER A 813 -2.64 -14.66 -11.48
C SER A 813 -2.44 -15.62 -10.31
N GLU A 814 -1.25 -15.59 -9.70
CA GLU A 814 -1.02 -16.23 -8.41
C GLU A 814 -1.88 -15.62 -7.31
N VAL A 815 -2.47 -14.44 -7.52
CA VAL A 815 -3.34 -13.78 -6.54
C VAL A 815 -4.80 -13.80 -6.98
N THR A 816 -5.66 -14.42 -6.17
CA THR A 816 -7.13 -14.36 -6.27
C THR A 816 -7.67 -13.41 -5.21
N ARG A 817 -8.38 -12.35 -5.62
CA ARG A 817 -8.90 -11.33 -4.69
C ARG A 817 -10.42 -11.33 -4.59
N LEU A 818 -10.91 -10.93 -3.43
CA LEU A 818 -12.31 -10.69 -3.08
C LEU A 818 -12.40 -9.29 -2.47
N ALA A 819 -13.39 -8.49 -2.85
CA ALA A 819 -13.70 -7.23 -2.18
C ALA A 819 -15.21 -6.99 -2.13
N ALA A 820 -15.67 -6.43 -1.00
CA ALA A 820 -17.05 -6.04 -0.79
C ALA A 820 -17.18 -5.03 0.36
N THR A 821 -18.36 -4.45 0.51
CA THR A 821 -18.77 -3.81 1.77
C THR A 821 -19.41 -4.87 2.65
N VAL A 822 -18.96 -4.97 3.90
CA VAL A 822 -19.53 -5.88 4.90
C VAL A 822 -21.01 -5.56 5.09
N PRO A 823 -21.94 -6.51 4.89
CA PRO A 823 -23.38 -6.26 5.04
C PRO A 823 -23.77 -5.79 6.45
N ASP A 824 -24.91 -5.12 6.57
CA ASP A 824 -25.49 -4.74 7.87
C ASP A 824 -25.79 -5.98 8.73
N GLY A 825 -25.55 -5.87 10.04
CA GLY A 825 -25.78 -6.96 11.00
C GLY A 825 -24.73 -8.08 10.98
N VAL A 826 -23.69 -7.96 10.16
CA VAL A 826 -22.53 -8.88 10.13
C VAL A 826 -21.51 -8.46 11.19
N ALA A 827 -20.98 -9.44 11.90
CA ALA A 827 -19.91 -9.26 12.89
C ALA A 827 -18.66 -10.10 12.58
N GLN A 828 -18.79 -11.13 11.74
CA GLN A 828 -17.68 -12.00 11.37
C GLN A 828 -17.70 -12.32 9.87
N ALA A 829 -16.53 -12.62 9.32
CA ALA A 829 -16.38 -13.22 8.00
C ALA A 829 -15.65 -14.56 8.15
N GLU A 830 -16.17 -15.62 7.54
CA GLU A 830 -15.48 -16.90 7.41
C GLU A 830 -14.78 -16.95 6.06
N ILE A 831 -13.45 -16.84 6.06
CA ILE A 831 -12.62 -17.06 4.88
C ILE A 831 -12.65 -18.54 4.55
N ARG A 832 -12.86 -18.88 3.28
CA ARG A 832 -13.05 -20.25 2.81
C ARG A 832 -12.18 -20.53 1.58
N ILE A 833 -11.40 -21.60 1.62
CA ILE A 833 -10.66 -22.15 0.50
C ILE A 833 -11.24 -23.52 0.19
N GLU A 834 -11.69 -23.74 -1.04
CA GLU A 834 -12.35 -24.96 -1.46
C GLU A 834 -11.53 -25.68 -2.54
N ILE A 835 -11.20 -26.94 -2.30
CA ILE A 835 -10.43 -27.79 -3.22
C ILE A 835 -11.33 -28.96 -3.63
N PRO A 836 -11.96 -28.92 -4.81
CA PRO A 836 -12.82 -30.01 -5.28
C PRO A 836 -12.07 -31.35 -5.38
N SER A 837 -12.80 -32.46 -5.33
CA SER A 837 -12.22 -33.79 -5.52
C SER A 837 -11.46 -33.91 -6.84
N GLY A 838 -10.22 -34.43 -6.78
CA GLY A 838 -9.29 -34.55 -7.92
C GLY A 838 -8.54 -33.28 -8.28
N ALA A 839 -8.84 -32.15 -7.64
CA ALA A 839 -8.11 -30.90 -7.80
C ALA A 839 -6.93 -30.81 -6.82
N ALA A 840 -5.97 -29.94 -7.16
CA ALA A 840 -4.88 -29.57 -6.28
C ALA A 840 -4.68 -28.06 -6.26
N LEU A 841 -4.20 -27.53 -5.15
CA LEU A 841 -3.89 -26.13 -4.95
C LEU A 841 -2.61 -25.99 -4.14
N THR A 842 -1.64 -25.24 -4.66
CA THR A 842 -0.48 -24.79 -3.89
C THR A 842 -0.83 -23.46 -3.25
N LEU A 843 -0.86 -23.44 -1.92
CA LEU A 843 -1.15 -22.29 -1.08
C LEU A 843 0.17 -21.62 -0.67
N LEU A 844 0.29 -20.32 -0.93
CA LEU A 844 1.45 -19.53 -0.56
C LEU A 844 1.14 -18.60 0.60
N ALA A 845 0.06 -17.83 0.48
CA ALA A 845 -0.36 -16.89 1.49
C ALA A 845 -1.86 -16.56 1.38
N VAL A 846 -2.48 -16.13 2.47
CA VAL A 846 -3.79 -15.48 2.46
C VAL A 846 -3.74 -14.22 3.29
N ALA A 847 -4.27 -13.13 2.76
CA ALA A 847 -4.33 -11.86 3.45
C ALA A 847 -5.78 -11.38 3.50
N THR A 848 -6.14 -10.74 4.61
CA THR A 848 -7.42 -10.04 4.75
C THR A 848 -7.15 -8.61 5.17
N GLU A 849 -7.89 -7.70 4.56
CA GLU A 849 -7.87 -6.29 4.88
C GLU A 849 -9.30 -5.91 5.30
N THR A 850 -9.48 -5.83 6.61
CA THR A 850 -10.71 -5.36 7.25
C THR A 850 -10.39 -4.02 7.87
N GLN A 851 -10.87 -2.95 7.26
CA GLN A 851 -10.61 -1.61 7.78
C GLN A 851 -11.92 -0.91 8.01
N ALA A 852 -12.24 -0.65 9.28
CA ALA A 852 -13.23 0.38 9.56
C ALA A 852 -12.66 1.68 8.98
N PRO A 853 -13.37 2.35 8.06
CA PRO A 853 -12.90 3.60 7.53
C PRO A 853 -12.80 4.60 8.68
N LEU A 854 -11.71 5.34 8.74
CA LEU A 854 -11.56 6.44 9.69
C LEU A 854 -12.60 7.50 9.33
N GLN A 855 -13.56 7.71 10.21
CA GLN A 855 -14.62 8.68 10.03
C GLN A 855 -14.14 10.02 10.59
N VAL A 856 -13.95 10.99 9.71
CA VAL A 856 -13.70 12.38 10.08
C VAL A 856 -14.99 13.16 9.82
N PRO A 857 -15.78 13.48 10.86
CA PRO A 857 -16.97 14.28 10.67
C PRO A 857 -16.58 15.67 10.17
N VAL A 858 -17.40 16.19 9.25
CA VAL A 858 -17.27 17.52 8.70
C VAL A 858 -18.56 18.26 9.01
N SER A 859 -18.49 19.22 9.92
CA SER A 859 -19.62 20.07 10.28
C SER A 859 -19.41 21.45 9.69
N PHE A 860 -20.48 22.05 9.19
CA PHE A 860 -20.49 23.45 8.79
C PHE A 860 -21.15 24.23 9.92
N LEU A 861 -20.46 25.23 10.43
CA LEU A 861 -20.94 26.11 11.48
C LEU A 861 -21.37 27.42 10.85
N SER A 862 -22.64 27.80 10.98
CA SER A 862 -23.15 29.06 10.46
C SER A 862 -23.37 30.09 11.56
N GLU A 863 -22.93 31.32 11.33
CA GLU A 863 -23.25 32.46 12.18
C GLU A 863 -24.65 32.99 11.90
N ALA A 864 -25.26 32.66 10.75
CA ALA A 864 -26.53 33.19 10.27
C ALA A 864 -27.51 32.10 9.83
N PRO A 865 -28.83 32.34 9.92
CA PRO A 865 -29.80 31.48 9.27
C PRO A 865 -29.63 31.46 7.75
N GLY A 866 -29.94 30.34 7.13
CA GLY A 866 -29.78 30.17 5.71
C GLY A 866 -29.86 28.72 5.26
N ARG A 867 -29.33 28.49 4.06
CA ARG A 867 -29.28 27.19 3.42
C ARG A 867 -27.93 27.00 2.75
N LEU A 868 -27.33 25.84 2.96
CA LEU A 868 -26.11 25.39 2.30
C LEU A 868 -26.40 24.11 1.51
N THR A 869 -25.98 24.05 0.26
CA THR A 869 -26.00 22.86 -0.57
C THR A 869 -24.55 22.44 -0.83
N VAL A 870 -24.24 21.19 -0.50
CA VAL A 870 -22.96 20.54 -0.77
C VAL A 870 -23.17 19.57 -1.92
N ARG A 871 -22.42 19.71 -3.01
CA ARG A 871 -22.51 18.85 -4.20
C ARG A 871 -21.12 18.48 -4.72
N ASP A 872 -21.07 17.50 -5.61
CA ASP A 872 -19.84 17.00 -6.23
C ASP A 872 -18.75 16.62 -5.20
N PHE A 873 -19.14 16.16 -4.01
CA PHE A 873 -18.22 15.81 -2.93
C PHE A 873 -17.46 14.53 -3.26
N THR A 874 -16.35 14.69 -3.98
CA THR A 874 -15.44 13.61 -4.36
C THR A 874 -14.15 13.77 -3.59
N LEU A 875 -13.75 12.73 -2.88
CA LEU A 875 -12.55 12.67 -2.07
C LEU A 875 -11.51 11.86 -2.83
N GLY A 876 -10.37 12.45 -3.15
CA GLY A 876 -9.25 11.70 -3.70
C GLY A 876 -8.32 11.27 -2.56
N PHE A 877 -7.92 10.00 -2.54
CA PHE A 877 -7.00 9.46 -1.54
C PHE A 877 -5.68 9.08 -2.17
N ARG A 878 -4.61 9.27 -1.41
CA ARG A 878 -3.30 8.70 -1.69
C ARG A 878 -2.79 7.96 -0.47
N PRO A 879 -1.90 6.97 -0.62
CA PRO A 879 -1.26 6.34 0.53
C PRO A 879 -0.61 7.41 1.40
N ALA A 880 -0.98 7.44 2.67
CA ALA A 880 -0.24 8.20 3.65
C ALA A 880 1.20 7.64 3.69
N PRO A 881 2.21 8.48 3.93
CA PRO A 881 3.52 7.98 4.30
C PRO A 881 3.34 6.97 5.43
N ALA A 882 4.03 5.83 5.35
CA ALA A 882 4.02 4.87 6.46
C ALA A 882 4.31 5.66 7.74
N PRO A 883 3.48 5.51 8.80
CA PRO A 883 3.74 6.22 10.04
C PRO A 883 5.17 5.92 10.46
N PRO A 884 5.93 6.92 10.94
CA PRO A 884 7.25 6.64 11.47
C PRO A 884 7.10 5.51 12.50
N PRO A 885 8.07 4.57 12.59
CA PRO A 885 8.08 3.60 13.67
C PRO A 885 7.83 4.33 14.98
N PRO A 886 7.11 3.72 15.94
CA PRO A 886 6.84 4.35 17.21
C PRO A 886 8.16 4.92 17.78
N THR A 887 8.11 6.04 18.47
CA THR A 887 9.29 6.51 19.20
C THR A 887 9.23 5.91 20.59
N PHE A 888 10.38 5.54 21.15
CA PHE A 888 10.44 5.09 22.53
C PHE A 888 9.84 6.14 23.48
N SER A 889 8.90 5.73 24.31
CA SER A 889 8.36 6.51 25.44
C SER A 889 9.42 6.71 26.54
N THR A 890 10.37 5.77 26.63
CA THR A 890 11.43 5.66 27.63
C THR A 890 12.80 5.45 26.95
N THR A 891 13.88 5.30 27.71
CA THR A 891 15.17 4.90 27.11
C THR A 891 15.07 3.46 26.59
N PRO A 892 15.58 3.14 25.38
CA PRO A 892 15.59 1.77 24.88
C PRO A 892 16.25 0.82 25.88
N CYS A 893 15.67 -0.36 26.08
CA CYS A 893 16.26 -1.38 26.92
C CYS A 893 17.61 -1.85 26.36
N ALA A 894 18.53 -2.19 27.25
CA ALA A 894 19.78 -2.81 26.84
C ALA A 894 19.45 -4.21 26.28
N PRO A 895 20.00 -4.59 25.12
CA PRO A 895 19.76 -5.92 24.57
C PRO A 895 20.26 -7.02 25.50
N THR A 896 19.52 -8.12 25.60
CA THR A 896 19.80 -9.22 26.52
C THR A 896 20.99 -10.04 26.00
N PRO A 897 22.07 -10.24 26.79
CA PRO A 897 23.21 -11.07 26.39
C PRO A 897 22.80 -12.48 25.95
N ALA A 898 23.49 -13.05 24.98
CA ALA A 898 23.16 -14.34 24.38
C ALA A 898 23.18 -15.53 25.36
N ASP A 899 24.03 -15.47 26.38
CA ASP A 899 24.21 -16.50 27.41
C ASP A 899 23.21 -16.38 28.57
N ARG A 900 22.29 -15.42 28.51
CA ARG A 900 21.33 -15.13 29.58
C ARG A 900 19.87 -15.32 29.17
N ALA A 901 19.07 -15.67 30.18
CA ALA A 901 17.63 -15.74 30.04
C ALA A 901 17.05 -14.33 29.87
N ALA A 902 15.89 -14.25 29.22
CA ALA A 902 15.18 -12.99 29.06
C ALA A 902 14.89 -12.35 30.43
N GLY A 903 15.32 -11.10 30.61
CA GLY A 903 15.08 -10.32 31.83
C GLY A 903 16.16 -10.43 32.89
N ASP A 904 17.22 -11.21 32.66
CA ASP A 904 18.43 -11.15 33.47
C ASP A 904 19.16 -9.83 33.17
N VAL A 905 18.72 -8.76 33.83
CA VAL A 905 19.40 -7.46 33.79
C VAL A 905 20.84 -7.68 34.23
N CYS A 906 21.80 -7.10 33.51
CA CYS A 906 23.13 -6.89 34.09
C CYS A 906 22.94 -5.98 35.30
N GLU A 907 22.78 -6.58 36.49
CA GLU A 907 23.05 -5.87 37.73
C GLU A 907 24.39 -5.16 37.53
N PRO A 908 24.52 -3.89 37.94
CA PRO A 908 25.78 -3.15 37.86
C PRO A 908 26.79 -3.73 38.86
N ASP A 909 27.12 -5.00 38.68
CA ASP A 909 28.11 -5.74 39.43
C ASP A 909 29.46 -5.52 38.73
N PRO A 910 30.58 -5.34 39.47
CA PRO A 910 31.89 -4.99 38.91
C PRO A 910 32.47 -6.00 37.91
N CYS A 911 31.84 -7.18 37.76
CA CYS A 911 32.20 -8.20 36.77
C CYS A 911 31.84 -7.82 35.33
N CYS A 912 30.93 -6.86 35.11
CA CYS A 912 30.79 -6.18 33.83
C CYS A 912 31.92 -5.15 33.71
N GLY A 913 33.10 -5.62 33.32
CA GLY A 913 34.39 -4.94 33.41
C GLY A 913 34.34 -3.44 33.10
N THR A 914 34.62 -2.63 34.12
CA THR A 914 34.92 -1.20 33.96
C THR A 914 36.34 -0.94 33.41
N ASP A 915 37.16 -1.99 33.25
CA ASP A 915 38.58 -1.87 32.94
C ASP A 915 39.00 -2.23 31.51
N GLU A 916 38.12 -2.84 30.69
CA GLU A 916 38.35 -2.91 29.25
C GLU A 916 37.35 -2.01 28.53
N LYS A 917 37.88 -1.08 27.73
CA LYS A 917 37.12 -0.20 26.84
C LYS A 917 36.39 -1.01 25.77
N HIS A 918 35.36 -1.76 26.14
CA HIS A 918 34.24 -1.97 25.24
C HIS A 918 33.50 -0.64 25.23
N ALA A 919 33.80 0.18 24.22
CA ALA A 919 33.07 1.42 23.99
C ALA A 919 31.59 1.05 24.03
N ALA A 920 30.83 1.61 24.99
CA ALA A 920 29.38 1.55 24.97
C ALA A 920 28.96 1.88 23.53
N PRO A 921 28.25 0.99 22.83
CA PRO A 921 27.86 1.24 21.45
C PRO A 921 27.13 2.58 21.46
N THR A 922 27.74 3.57 20.81
CA THR A 922 27.12 4.88 20.68
C THR A 922 26.01 4.67 19.67
N THR A 923 24.81 4.33 20.13
CA THR A 923 23.60 4.37 19.33
C THR A 923 23.35 5.83 19.01
N THR A 924 24.01 6.33 17.96
CA THR A 924 23.59 7.58 17.32
C THR A 924 22.21 7.32 16.72
N VAL A 925 21.17 7.67 17.48
CA VAL A 925 19.80 7.72 16.98
C VAL A 925 19.76 8.81 15.92
N SER A 926 20.02 8.44 14.67
CA SER A 926 19.83 9.34 13.53
C SER A 926 18.33 9.60 13.39
N ALA A 927 17.94 10.87 13.37
CA ALA A 927 16.56 11.28 13.15
C ALA A 927 16.03 10.69 11.83
N LEU A 928 14.86 10.05 11.92
CA LEU A 928 14.17 9.32 10.85
C LEU A 928 14.07 10.13 9.55
N SER A 929 14.43 9.53 8.41
CA SER A 929 14.02 10.00 7.08
C SER A 929 13.15 8.92 6.44
N ALA A 930 11.89 9.24 6.15
CA ALA A 930 10.86 8.31 5.68
C ALA A 930 11.14 7.62 4.32
N THR A 931 12.21 8.01 3.62
CA THR A 931 12.46 7.60 2.23
C THR A 931 13.18 6.26 2.09
N SER A 932 13.87 5.73 3.11
CA SER A 932 14.71 4.51 2.95
C SER A 932 13.96 3.18 3.12
N VAL A 933 12.85 3.16 3.87
CA VAL A 933 12.14 1.92 4.22
C VAL A 933 11.39 1.33 3.02
N ILE A 934 10.84 2.16 2.14
CA ILE A 934 10.05 1.72 0.97
C ILE A 934 10.93 1.11 -0.14
N ASP A 935 12.19 1.55 -0.24
CA ASP A 935 13.11 1.03 -1.26
C ASP A 935 13.64 -0.37 -0.92
N SER A 936 13.85 -0.71 0.35
CA SER A 936 14.51 -1.98 0.73
C SER A 936 13.71 -3.26 0.40
N LEU A 937 12.37 -3.22 0.47
CA LEU A 937 11.51 -4.36 0.12
C LEU A 937 11.10 -4.40 -1.36
N SER A 938 11.32 -3.30 -2.10
CA SER A 938 11.06 -3.22 -3.55
C SER A 938 12.34 -3.32 -4.41
N GLN A 939 13.53 -3.26 -3.81
CA GLN A 939 14.83 -3.35 -4.49
C GLN A 939 15.47 -4.74 -4.48
N ALA A 940 14.69 -5.80 -4.68
CA ALA A 940 15.23 -7.00 -5.35
C ALA A 940 15.39 -6.77 -6.87
N THR A 941 15.80 -5.55 -7.27
CA THR A 941 16.11 -5.21 -8.67
C THR A 941 17.61 -5.34 -8.87
N ILE A 942 17.98 -6.25 -9.77
CA ILE A 942 19.36 -6.59 -10.15
C ILE A 942 20.12 -5.33 -10.57
N HIS A 943 20.99 -4.81 -9.70
CA HIS A 943 21.98 -3.81 -10.08
C HIS A 943 23.24 -4.51 -10.61
N ILE A 944 23.39 -4.56 -11.94
CA ILE A 944 24.64 -4.96 -12.60
C ILE A 944 25.65 -3.82 -12.43
N ALA A 945 26.50 -3.90 -11.41
CA ALA A 945 27.65 -3.00 -11.27
C ALA A 945 28.73 -3.36 -12.30
N ARG A 946 28.97 -2.48 -13.28
CA ARG A 946 30.19 -2.48 -14.08
C ARG A 946 31.35 -1.95 -13.23
N ALA A 947 32.08 -2.83 -12.56
CA ALA A 947 33.36 -2.48 -11.96
C ALA A 947 34.48 -2.60 -12.99
N ALA A 948 35.03 -1.47 -13.42
CA ALA A 948 36.30 -1.38 -14.13
C ALA A 948 37.37 -0.86 -13.16
N THR A 949 38.26 -1.73 -12.66
CA THR A 949 39.66 -1.42 -12.30
C THR A 949 40.40 -2.70 -11.87
N PRO A 950 41.74 -2.76 -12.03
CA PRO A 950 42.47 -4.01 -12.19
C PRO A 950 43.01 -4.57 -10.86
N VAL A 951 42.74 -5.84 -10.58
CA VAL A 951 43.44 -6.59 -9.54
C VAL A 951 44.66 -7.27 -10.17
N ARG A 952 45.84 -7.01 -9.58
CA ARG A 952 47.10 -7.67 -9.92
C ARG A 952 47.06 -9.15 -9.50
N SER A 953 47.36 -9.99 -10.47
CA SER A 953 47.62 -11.43 -10.45
C SER A 953 48.39 -11.96 -9.23
N LEU A 954 47.97 -13.15 -8.76
CA LEU A 954 48.84 -14.27 -8.40
C LEU A 954 48.05 -15.60 -8.48
N VAL A 955 48.05 -16.24 -9.66
CA VAL A 955 47.72 -17.67 -9.82
C VAL A 955 48.74 -18.29 -10.77
N HIS A 956 49.36 -19.39 -10.36
CA HIS A 956 50.18 -20.26 -11.21
C HIS A 956 49.34 -21.43 -11.75
N ASN A 957 49.54 -21.68 -13.05
CA ASN A 957 49.29 -22.91 -13.81
C ASN A 957 47.85 -23.32 -14.11
N LEU A 958 47.40 -23.04 -15.35
CA LEU A 958 46.71 -23.95 -16.30
C LEU A 958 46.57 -23.23 -17.69
N PRO A 959 46.45 -23.95 -18.83
CA PRO A 959 46.85 -23.45 -20.15
C PRO A 959 45.79 -22.56 -20.85
N LEU A 960 46.28 -21.50 -21.50
CA LEU A 960 45.54 -20.57 -22.36
C LEU A 960 45.06 -21.24 -23.66
N VAL A 961 43.76 -21.06 -23.98
CA VAL A 961 43.26 -21.04 -25.36
C VAL A 961 42.77 -19.62 -25.64
N SER A 962 43.44 -18.95 -26.58
CA SER A 962 43.17 -17.56 -26.98
C SER A 962 42.21 -17.50 -28.16
N ALA A 963 41.05 -16.86 -27.99
CA ALA A 963 40.17 -16.46 -29.09
C ALA A 963 40.12 -14.93 -29.19
N THR A 964 40.74 -14.38 -30.24
CA THR A 964 40.69 -12.95 -30.59
C THR A 964 39.45 -12.67 -31.46
N ALA A 965 38.48 -11.91 -30.95
CA ALA A 965 37.39 -11.36 -31.76
C ALA A 965 37.78 -9.97 -32.30
N ARG A 966 37.97 -9.88 -33.63
CA ARG A 966 38.09 -8.61 -34.36
C ARG A 966 36.68 -8.07 -34.64
N MET A 967 36.36 -6.87 -34.15
CA MET A 967 35.19 -6.11 -34.60
C MET A 967 35.41 -5.60 -36.03
N ALA A 968 34.56 -6.03 -36.97
CA ALA A 968 34.41 -5.42 -38.28
C ALA A 968 33.14 -4.56 -38.30
N ALA A 969 33.31 -3.26 -38.52
CA ALA A 969 32.21 -2.33 -38.75
C ALA A 969 31.64 -2.54 -40.17
N ILE A 970 30.35 -2.84 -40.29
CA ILE A 970 29.63 -2.87 -41.57
C ILE A 970 28.71 -1.65 -41.62
N THR A 971 29.08 -0.70 -42.48
CA THR A 971 28.25 0.46 -42.86
C THR A 971 27.33 0.04 -44.00
N ALA A 972 26.05 -0.17 -43.73
CA ALA A 972 25.05 -0.40 -44.78
C ALA A 972 24.29 0.91 -45.08
N ARG A 973 24.68 1.58 -46.17
CA ARG A 973 23.82 2.55 -46.89
C ARG A 973 22.83 1.76 -47.73
N ARG A 974 21.52 1.97 -47.52
CA ARG A 974 20.50 1.65 -48.52
C ARG A 974 19.53 2.81 -48.71
N THR A 975 19.64 3.40 -49.89
CA THR A 975 18.63 4.18 -50.60
C THR A 975 17.41 3.32 -50.90
N LEU A 976 16.22 3.80 -50.56
CA LEU A 976 14.97 3.37 -51.18
C LEU A 976 14.10 4.59 -51.47
N ALA A 977 13.97 4.87 -52.75
CA ALA A 977 13.02 5.78 -53.34
C ALA A 977 11.70 5.05 -53.61
N GLY A 978 10.58 5.75 -53.45
CA GLY A 978 9.43 5.56 -54.33
C GLY A 978 8.14 4.96 -53.73
N ALA A 979 7.13 5.84 -53.70
CA ALA A 979 5.70 5.58 -53.90
C ALA A 979 4.83 5.12 -52.72
N GLY A 980 3.90 6.01 -52.33
CA GLY A 980 2.77 5.69 -51.46
C GLY A 980 2.15 6.84 -50.67
N ARG A 981 2.01 8.05 -51.26
CA ARG A 981 1.28 9.16 -50.61
C ARG A 981 -0.21 8.83 -50.53
N ARG A 982 -0.72 8.53 -49.34
CA ARG A 982 -2.11 8.81 -48.96
C ARG A 982 -2.10 9.88 -47.86
N THR A 983 -2.59 11.06 -48.25
CA THR A 983 -2.89 12.19 -47.38
C THR A 983 -4.06 11.85 -46.47
N LEU A 984 -3.82 11.84 -45.16
CA LEU A 984 -4.84 12.08 -44.14
C LEU A 984 -4.44 13.34 -43.38
N SER A 985 -5.36 14.30 -43.40
CA SER A 985 -5.41 15.55 -42.64
C SER A 985 -4.95 15.33 -41.19
N GLY A 986 -4.12 16.15 -40.55
CA GLY A 986 -4.13 17.61 -40.54
C GLY A 986 -4.93 18.10 -39.34
N THR A 987 -4.40 17.96 -38.11
CA THR A 987 -4.69 18.74 -36.86
C THR A 987 -4.12 18.06 -35.57
N LEU A 988 -2.85 17.63 -35.54
CA LEU A 988 -2.22 17.21 -34.26
C LEU A 988 -0.70 17.46 -34.18
N ARG A 989 -0.13 18.22 -35.11
CA ARG A 989 1.33 18.49 -35.14
C ARG A 989 1.73 19.88 -34.64
N GLU A 990 0.78 20.67 -34.15
CA GLU A 990 1.03 22.05 -33.71
C GLU A 990 1.07 22.23 -32.18
N ARG A 991 0.98 21.15 -31.39
CA ARG A 991 1.05 21.22 -29.91
C ARG A 991 2.22 20.48 -29.25
N ILE A 992 3.07 19.78 -29.99
CA ILE A 992 4.23 19.04 -29.43
C ILE A 992 5.58 19.76 -29.71
N GLY A 993 5.53 20.98 -30.26
CA GLY A 993 6.73 21.76 -30.62
C GLY A 993 7.12 22.89 -29.69
N ALA A 994 6.57 23.00 -28.48
CA ALA A 994 6.88 24.10 -27.56
C ALA A 994 7.78 23.60 -26.41
N GLY A 995 9.09 23.89 -26.50
CA GLY A 995 9.93 23.98 -25.29
C GLY A 995 11.33 23.34 -25.27
N SER A 996 11.91 22.91 -26.40
CA SER A 996 13.29 22.38 -26.41
C SER A 996 14.34 23.47 -26.74
N GLY A 997 14.36 24.53 -25.94
CA GLY A 997 15.38 25.57 -26.06
C GLY A 997 15.69 26.22 -24.71
N PRO A 998 16.71 27.08 -24.63
CA PRO A 998 17.24 27.66 -23.38
C PRO A 998 16.24 28.54 -22.60
N ASN A 999 15.00 28.68 -23.09
CA ASN A 999 13.93 29.47 -22.51
C ASN A 999 12.85 28.63 -21.81
N ARG A 1000 13.16 27.42 -21.33
CA ARG A 1000 12.19 26.66 -20.50
C ARG A 1000 11.80 27.50 -19.29
N PRO A 1001 10.50 27.70 -19.02
CA PRO A 1001 10.04 28.51 -17.89
C PRO A 1001 10.51 27.91 -16.56
N VAL A 1002 10.86 28.76 -15.60
CA VAL A 1002 11.38 28.32 -14.29
C VAL A 1002 10.39 27.44 -13.50
N ALA A 1003 9.09 27.49 -13.83
CA ALA A 1003 8.06 26.60 -13.29
C ALA A 1003 8.27 25.11 -13.62
N ASP A 1004 9.06 24.79 -14.64
CA ASP A 1004 9.40 23.41 -14.98
C ASP A 1004 10.34 22.77 -13.94
N VAL A 1005 10.97 23.57 -13.07
CA VAL A 1005 11.80 23.07 -11.96
C VAL A 1005 10.89 22.60 -10.83
N ASN A 1006 10.86 21.30 -10.60
CA ASN A 1006 10.06 20.70 -9.53
C ASN A 1006 10.37 21.38 -8.18
N GLY A 1007 9.36 21.96 -7.55
CA GLY A 1007 9.49 22.80 -6.34
C GLY A 1007 9.32 24.31 -6.60
N VAL A 1008 9.18 24.76 -7.85
CA VAL A 1008 8.87 26.15 -8.22
C VAL A 1008 7.40 26.28 -8.64
N GLY A 1009 6.51 26.50 -7.67
CA GLY A 1009 5.11 26.84 -7.93
C GLY A 1009 4.91 28.32 -8.30
N ASP A 1010 3.67 28.75 -8.57
CA ASP A 1010 3.37 30.11 -9.05
C ASP A 1010 3.87 31.24 -8.14
N VAL A 1011 3.79 31.06 -6.83
CA VAL A 1011 4.30 32.02 -5.85
C VAL A 1011 5.82 32.18 -5.98
N ARG A 1012 6.56 31.06 -5.99
CA ARG A 1012 8.02 31.08 -6.14
C ARG A 1012 8.45 31.53 -7.52
N ARG A 1013 7.66 31.25 -8.56
CA ARG A 1013 7.88 31.77 -9.91
C ARG A 1013 7.79 33.30 -9.93
N ALA A 1014 6.78 33.87 -9.26
CA ALA A 1014 6.65 35.32 -9.14
C ALA A 1014 7.81 35.93 -8.34
N GLU A 1015 8.21 35.30 -7.23
CA GLU A 1015 9.36 35.69 -6.42
C GLU A 1015 10.68 35.65 -7.21
N LEU A 1016 10.97 34.55 -7.92
CA LEU A 1016 12.15 34.41 -8.78
C LEU A 1016 12.14 35.41 -9.94
N ALA A 1017 10.97 35.71 -10.50
CA ALA A 1017 10.83 36.73 -11.54
C ALA A 1017 11.19 38.14 -11.03
N THR A 1018 10.99 38.45 -9.74
CA THR A 1018 11.47 39.73 -9.16
C THR A 1018 12.99 39.87 -9.17
N LEU A 1019 13.70 38.74 -9.26
CA LEU A 1019 15.17 38.67 -9.37
C LEU A 1019 15.65 38.53 -10.81
N GLY A 1020 14.76 38.62 -11.80
CA GLY A 1020 15.08 38.38 -13.21
C GLY A 1020 15.30 36.91 -13.56
N ILE A 1021 14.95 35.98 -12.68
CA ILE A 1021 15.08 34.54 -12.90
C ILE A 1021 13.75 34.02 -13.45
N SER A 1022 13.67 33.90 -14.78
CA SER A 1022 12.42 33.53 -15.47
C SER A 1022 12.48 32.16 -16.13
N THR A 1023 13.68 31.64 -16.36
CA THR A 1023 13.92 30.36 -17.03
C THR A 1023 14.64 29.35 -16.13
N VAL A 1024 14.56 28.06 -16.48
CA VAL A 1024 15.35 26.97 -15.86
C VAL A 1024 16.84 27.29 -15.94
N HIS A 1025 17.30 27.87 -17.05
CA HIS A 1025 18.69 28.24 -17.27
C HIS A 1025 19.15 29.40 -16.37
N ASP A 1026 18.29 30.39 -16.14
CA ASP A 1026 18.55 31.48 -15.19
C ASP A 1026 18.71 30.93 -13.77
N LEU A 1027 17.82 30.01 -13.36
CA LEU A 1027 17.86 29.42 -12.02
C LEU A 1027 19.06 28.48 -11.85
N ALA A 1028 19.48 27.75 -12.89
CA ALA A 1028 20.67 26.90 -12.87
C ALA A 1028 21.97 27.70 -12.68
N ARG A 1029 21.97 29.00 -13.04
CA ARG A 1029 23.11 29.92 -12.88
C ARG A 1029 23.00 30.82 -11.65
N ALA A 1030 21.89 30.78 -10.92
CA ALA A 1030 21.68 31.61 -9.74
C ALA A 1030 22.61 31.20 -8.59
N ASP A 1031 23.14 32.19 -7.85
CA ASP A 1031 23.88 31.95 -6.61
C ASP A 1031 22.88 31.53 -5.51
N PRO A 1032 23.00 30.31 -4.94
CA PRO A 1032 22.12 29.87 -3.85
C PRO A 1032 22.11 30.84 -2.66
N ASP A 1033 23.25 31.47 -2.34
CA ASP A 1033 23.31 32.41 -1.22
C ASP A 1033 22.63 33.75 -1.56
N ALA A 1034 22.52 34.13 -2.83
CA ALA A 1034 21.72 35.28 -3.26
C ALA A 1034 20.22 35.03 -3.11
N LEU A 1035 19.76 33.82 -3.46
CA LEU A 1035 18.36 33.41 -3.25
C LEU A 1035 17.98 33.40 -1.77
N VAL A 1036 18.88 32.93 -0.89
CA VAL A 1036 18.70 32.97 0.58
C VAL A 1036 18.56 34.41 1.08
N ARG A 1037 19.42 35.32 0.61
CA ARG A 1037 19.41 36.73 1.04
C ARG A 1037 18.18 37.50 0.55
N GLN A 1038 17.66 37.18 -0.63
CA GLN A 1038 16.64 38.01 -1.30
C GLN A 1038 15.21 37.45 -1.20
N LEU A 1039 15.03 36.13 -1.09
CA LEU A 1039 13.70 35.48 -1.08
C LEU A 1039 13.38 34.78 0.25
N ALA A 1040 14.18 35.00 1.29
CA ALA A 1040 14.06 34.33 2.60
C ALA A 1040 14.04 32.79 2.51
N TYR A 1041 14.61 32.21 1.44
CA TYR A 1041 14.71 30.77 1.27
C TYR A 1041 15.70 30.18 2.28
N SER A 1042 15.44 28.95 2.75
CA SER A 1042 16.45 28.22 3.51
C SER A 1042 17.63 27.88 2.61
N ARG A 1043 18.85 27.85 3.17
CA ARG A 1043 20.07 27.52 2.42
C ARG A 1043 19.99 26.16 1.73
N ARG A 1044 19.30 25.18 2.35
CA ARG A 1044 19.03 23.87 1.76
C ARG A 1044 18.11 23.99 0.54
N MET A 1045 16.98 24.69 0.68
CA MET A 1045 16.02 24.88 -0.42
C MET A 1045 16.65 25.57 -1.62
N ALA A 1046 17.42 26.64 -1.41
CA ALA A 1046 18.10 27.36 -2.49
C ALA A 1046 19.08 26.46 -3.27
N ARG A 1047 19.86 25.63 -2.57
CA ARG A 1047 20.77 24.66 -3.21
C ARG A 1047 20.02 23.58 -3.98
N ASP A 1048 18.94 23.06 -3.41
CA ASP A 1048 18.15 22.01 -4.04
C ASP A 1048 17.44 22.51 -5.31
N LEU A 1049 17.00 23.77 -5.33
CA LEU A 1049 16.38 24.39 -6.51
C LEU A 1049 17.41 24.60 -7.64
N VAL A 1050 18.59 25.13 -7.32
CA VAL A 1050 19.68 25.33 -8.29
C VAL A 1050 20.16 23.98 -8.83
N ALA A 1051 20.33 22.96 -8.00
CA ALA A 1051 20.75 21.62 -8.42
C ALA A 1051 19.72 20.94 -9.35
N ARG A 1052 18.42 21.09 -9.06
CA ARG A 1052 17.34 20.57 -9.94
C ARG A 1052 17.30 21.31 -11.27
N ALA A 1053 17.46 22.62 -11.26
CA ALA A 1053 17.55 23.43 -12.47
C ALA A 1053 18.77 23.04 -13.32
N LEU A 1054 19.92 22.79 -12.69
CA LEU A 1054 21.14 22.31 -13.37
C LEU A 1054 20.90 20.97 -14.08
N LYS A 1055 20.31 19.99 -13.37
CA LYS A 1055 20.00 18.67 -13.94
C LYS A 1055 19.03 18.75 -15.13
N LEU A 1056 18.04 19.63 -15.05
CA LEU A 1056 17.10 19.90 -16.16
C LEU A 1056 17.79 20.59 -17.34
N SER A 1057 18.77 21.47 -17.09
CA SER A 1057 19.55 22.13 -18.14
C SER A 1057 20.56 21.20 -18.83
N GLU A 1058 21.08 20.20 -18.12
CA GLU A 1058 22.05 19.22 -18.64
C GLU A 1058 21.41 18.08 -19.44
N ALA A 1059 20.12 17.83 -19.24
CA ALA A 1059 19.36 16.80 -19.98
C ALA A 1059 19.10 17.17 -21.46
N GLU A 1060 19.56 18.34 -21.91
CA GLU A 1060 19.45 18.77 -23.29
C GLU A 1060 20.61 18.19 -24.13
N PRO A 1061 20.35 17.43 -25.21
CA PRO A 1061 21.41 16.93 -26.07
C PRO A 1061 22.16 18.12 -26.66
N ARG A 1062 23.47 18.21 -26.41
CA ARG A 1062 24.35 19.23 -27.02
C ARG A 1062 24.24 19.10 -28.53
N SER A 1063 23.55 20.06 -29.16
CA SER A 1063 23.43 20.20 -30.62
C SER A 1063 24.75 20.58 -31.26
#